data_AF-A0A366DR31-F1
#
_entry.id   AF-A0A366DR31-F1
#
_cell.length_a   1.000
_cell.length_b   1.000
_cell.length_c   1.000
_cell.angle_alpha   90.00
_cell.angle_beta   90.00
_cell.angle_gamma   90.00
#
_symmetry.space_group_name_H-M   'P 1'
#
loop_
_entity.id
_entity.type
_entity.pdbx_description
1 polymer ?
#
loop_
_entity_poly.entity_id
_entity_poly.type
_entity_poly.pdbx_seq_one_letter_code
_entity_poly.pdbx_strand_id
1 'polypeptide(L)'
;MTHGPMSAPWPAERVTALAPDARSLAAARGLADRWSDTGYLGDALWGRCRGTQIYETVVDMSGPASRCSCPSRKFPCKHALSLLLAWSAGAVPEAQRVADFAESWLSGRVARPAPVARTANPATAEQRRVRVTAGLEELDLWLGDQIRTGLAQTDRSFRAFEAVAARMVDAQAPAVASVLRRLPGTVVTRADWPARMLREFAGLHLLVAAHRRLDELPPGLRASVRTHIGYPTPAESVRAEPRVRDEWMTLGVRVTEDERLYTRRTWLYGRHTHRWAVLVDHSFGDPTFAATAPALGFQSDADLHFYPAAAPLRALWGTRHGADEPFTTLPKAPDTAESSSPGETPVPQPAVGHSSTARRGPVARALEEHAAALGADPWLRGWPVLLRNVVPVAAQAPGAEEPTGEGGLGRWRVVDASGAALPLVAGAEPWMSLAVSGGYPVAVAGEWTADGLVPVSVFTSGECVGLESEGGQGKEAASESPDELVSVALLGTARRAPDPSRLPEPVAAAASALDTDPAFLLLESAALRDSFAHGGVRADTADPPSAAVDDDRPALPRAVAARLSDMLRDRSPFLPEWFAATAARDFRAPDALCPQVLTAALTTQEHREQLLRLAGARGRWLAEQHPGWRNLLSLWPSDDDGDDLWRHGTPAQRRSWLARLRHRDPDAAREILAESWASEPGAEKADLLGILADGLGTRDESLLETALDDRRAEVRRTAASLLTVLPDSAFARRMRHRAREWVVPNADGSLARIAVPDDLDADARCDGITDRTVEFAYRWNGAPDLAAGRLRQLVAATPLDHWAAVLGPPATALRVTVEERFRQPLFDGWVDAALAHGDPDWAAALFAGGIPSDTALLRRRELFAELAAEDRVRHLLRLDGSWLSELEALLPAAPHPWPQALAQHVLLLLFERARVAAGRTAGHGVGPAAHRSLLAAAAAHLPVDAADAASALAARCEDPAWSRAFDRLATDLTFRSEMLEELP
;
A
#
# COMPACT_ATOMS: atom_id res chain seq x y z
N MET A 1 -12.96 50.98 13.50
CA MET A 1 -13.12 49.56 13.18
C MET A 1 -11.80 49.12 12.56
N THR A 2 -10.96 48.47 13.35
CA THR A 2 -9.65 47.95 12.94
C THR A 2 -9.87 46.76 12.01
N HIS A 3 -9.40 46.86 10.76
CA HIS A 3 -9.37 45.77 9.81
C HIS A 3 -8.55 44.60 10.40
N GLY A 4 -9.17 43.42 10.50
CA GLY A 4 -8.46 42.18 10.80
C GLY A 4 -7.42 41.87 9.70
N PRO A 5 -6.41 41.02 10.00
CA PRO A 5 -5.35 40.72 9.04
C PRO A 5 -5.95 40.15 7.75
N MET A 6 -5.43 40.62 6.61
CA MET A 6 -5.80 40.15 5.28
C MET A 6 -5.60 38.63 5.18
N SER A 7 -6.65 37.89 4.83
CA SER A 7 -6.53 36.47 4.47
C SER A 7 -5.81 36.38 3.13
N ALA A 8 -4.51 36.07 3.15
CA ALA A 8 -3.74 35.84 1.92
C ALA A 8 -4.37 34.70 1.10
N PRO A 9 -4.33 34.75 -0.25
CA PRO A 9 -4.80 33.66 -1.09
C PRO A 9 -4.20 32.32 -0.65
N TRP A 10 -5.04 31.29 -0.53
CA TRP A 10 -4.54 29.96 -0.19
C TRP A 10 -3.57 29.46 -1.27
N PRO A 11 -2.50 28.73 -0.90
CA PRO A 11 -1.66 28.08 -1.89
C PRO A 11 -2.47 26.99 -2.63
N ALA A 12 -2.14 26.75 -3.89
CA ALA A 12 -2.88 25.81 -4.75
C ALA A 12 -2.85 24.38 -4.20
N GLU A 13 -1.80 23.98 -3.46
CA GLU A 13 -1.75 22.66 -2.81
C GLU A 13 -2.85 22.52 -1.74
N ARG A 14 -3.16 23.59 -1.00
CA ARG A 14 -4.23 23.59 0.00
C ARG A 14 -5.60 23.41 -0.63
N VAL A 15 -5.84 24.02 -1.80
CA VAL A 15 -7.09 23.83 -2.56
C VAL A 15 -7.18 22.43 -3.15
N THR A 16 -6.04 21.86 -3.57
CA THR A 16 -5.91 20.50 -4.08
C THR A 16 -6.23 19.47 -2.99
N ALA A 17 -5.72 19.66 -1.77
CA ALA A 17 -6.01 18.82 -0.62
C ALA A 17 -7.49 18.84 -0.18
N LEU A 18 -8.26 19.85 -0.59
CA LEU A 18 -9.70 19.96 -0.34
C LEU A 18 -10.55 19.21 -1.38
N ALA A 19 -9.97 18.75 -2.49
CA ALA A 19 -10.74 18.08 -3.52
C ALA A 19 -11.20 16.69 -3.05
N PRO A 20 -12.49 16.35 -3.21
CA PRO A 20 -13.01 15.04 -2.76
C PRO A 20 -12.47 13.87 -3.61
N ASP A 21 -11.99 14.15 -4.82
CA ASP A 21 -11.29 13.21 -5.70
C ASP A 21 -10.57 13.97 -6.82
N ALA A 22 -9.56 13.32 -7.42
CA ALA A 22 -8.77 13.87 -8.52
C ALA A 22 -9.64 14.28 -9.72
N ARG A 23 -10.73 13.55 -9.99
CA ARG A 23 -11.68 13.86 -11.08
C ARG A 23 -12.42 15.18 -10.86
N SER A 24 -12.76 15.49 -9.61
CA SER A 24 -13.42 16.75 -9.24
C SER A 24 -12.48 17.94 -9.34
N LEU A 25 -11.19 17.74 -9.03
CA LEU A 25 -10.14 18.74 -9.20
C LEU A 25 -9.83 19.00 -10.67
N ALA A 26 -9.68 17.96 -11.50
CA ALA A 26 -9.49 18.10 -12.94
C ALA A 26 -10.69 18.83 -13.58
N ALA A 27 -11.91 18.46 -13.18
CA ALA A 27 -13.13 19.14 -13.63
C ALA A 27 -13.24 20.59 -13.12
N ALA A 28 -12.59 20.94 -12.01
CA ALA A 28 -12.54 22.31 -11.48
C ALA A 28 -11.56 23.20 -12.28
N ARG A 29 -10.39 22.66 -12.66
CA ARG A 29 -9.40 23.37 -13.48
C ARG A 29 -9.99 23.82 -14.82
N GLY A 30 -10.83 22.98 -15.46
CA GLY A 30 -11.52 23.32 -16.71
C GLY A 30 -12.63 24.38 -16.63
N LEU A 31 -12.87 25.00 -15.46
CA LEU A 31 -13.91 26.01 -15.24
C LEU A 31 -13.35 27.42 -14.97
N ALA A 32 -12.03 27.61 -14.97
CA ALA A 32 -11.37 28.86 -14.59
C ALA A 32 -11.85 30.10 -15.38
N ASP A 33 -12.15 29.97 -16.67
CA ASP A 33 -12.56 31.10 -17.52
C ASP A 33 -14.08 31.34 -17.53
N ARG A 34 -14.84 30.66 -16.67
CA ARG A 34 -16.32 30.66 -16.70
C ARG A 34 -16.96 31.49 -15.59
N TRP A 35 -16.16 32.28 -14.87
CA TRP A 35 -16.59 33.04 -13.72
C TRP A 35 -17.00 34.48 -14.09
N SER A 36 -18.05 34.95 -13.43
CA SER A 36 -18.50 36.35 -13.44
C SER A 36 -18.98 36.75 -12.05
N ASP A 37 -19.12 38.06 -11.78
CA ASP A 37 -19.50 38.60 -10.47
C ASP A 37 -18.68 38.00 -9.31
N THR A 38 -17.39 37.81 -9.53
CA THR A 38 -16.46 37.29 -8.53
C THR A 38 -16.01 38.38 -7.58
N GLY A 39 -15.81 38.01 -6.32
CA GLY A 39 -15.24 38.92 -5.34
C GLY A 39 -14.88 38.18 -4.06
N TYR A 40 -13.99 38.78 -3.28
CA TYR A 40 -13.76 38.38 -1.89
C TYR A 40 -13.76 39.60 -0.97
N LEU A 41 -14.17 39.42 0.28
CA LEU A 41 -14.10 40.42 1.34
C LEU A 41 -14.02 39.72 2.70
N GLY A 42 -12.93 39.94 3.45
CA GLY A 42 -12.63 39.15 4.66
C GLY A 42 -12.49 37.66 4.32
N ASP A 43 -13.20 36.80 5.04
CA ASP A 43 -13.21 35.35 4.81
C ASP A 43 -14.28 34.87 3.82
N ALA A 44 -15.00 35.78 3.17
CA ALA A 44 -16.00 35.44 2.16
C ALA A 44 -15.42 35.50 0.76
N LEU A 45 -15.59 34.43 -0.02
CA LEU A 45 -15.26 34.35 -1.43
C LEU A 45 -16.51 33.93 -2.23
N TRP A 46 -16.82 34.60 -3.34
CA TRP A 46 -18.01 34.28 -4.12
C TRP A 46 -17.80 34.47 -5.62
N GLY A 47 -18.70 33.88 -6.41
CA GLY A 47 -18.74 34.04 -7.85
C GLY A 47 -19.92 33.31 -8.50
N ARG A 48 -20.22 33.67 -9.74
CA ARG A 48 -21.20 32.99 -10.60
C ARG A 48 -20.49 32.24 -11.70
N CYS A 49 -20.62 30.91 -11.72
CA CYS A 49 -20.02 30.07 -12.75
C CYS A 49 -21.02 29.74 -13.86
N ARG A 50 -20.61 29.93 -15.12
CA ARG A 50 -21.39 29.55 -16.29
C ARG A 50 -21.30 28.04 -16.56
N GLY A 51 -22.41 27.32 -16.41
CA GLY A 51 -22.55 25.90 -16.73
C GLY A 51 -23.81 25.62 -17.56
N THR A 52 -24.49 24.49 -17.30
CA THR A 52 -25.83 24.22 -17.87
C THR A 52 -26.90 25.23 -17.41
N GLN A 53 -26.62 25.92 -16.31
CA GLN A 53 -27.27 27.12 -15.78
C GLN A 53 -26.20 27.96 -15.07
N ILE A 54 -26.55 29.13 -14.56
CA ILE A 54 -25.62 29.96 -13.77
C ILE A 54 -25.60 29.43 -12.33
N TYR A 55 -24.42 29.01 -11.88
CA TYR A 55 -24.23 28.47 -10.54
C TYR A 55 -23.65 29.51 -9.60
N GLU A 56 -24.44 29.93 -8.62
CA GLU A 56 -23.99 30.82 -7.55
C GLU A 56 -23.17 30.02 -6.55
N THR A 57 -21.91 30.42 -6.39
CA THR A 57 -20.93 29.72 -5.55
C THR A 57 -20.38 30.67 -4.51
N VAL A 58 -20.38 30.23 -3.26
CA VAL A 58 -19.87 30.98 -2.10
C VAL A 58 -18.97 30.04 -1.30
N VAL A 59 -17.83 30.54 -0.85
CA VAL A 59 -16.84 29.82 -0.06
C VAL A 59 -16.48 30.66 1.15
N ASP A 60 -16.42 30.01 2.30
CA ASP A 60 -15.96 30.59 3.55
C ASP A 60 -14.54 30.09 3.82
N MET A 61 -13.63 31.05 3.93
CA MET A 61 -12.19 30.83 4.04
C MET A 61 -11.73 30.69 5.49
N SER A 62 -12.61 30.88 6.48
CA SER A 62 -12.29 30.67 7.90
C SER A 62 -12.32 29.18 8.30
N GLY A 63 -13.10 28.37 7.58
CA GLY A 63 -13.11 26.91 7.63
C GLY A 63 -13.82 26.42 6.36
N PRO A 64 -13.20 25.54 5.55
CA PRO A 64 -13.48 25.38 4.11
C PRO A 64 -14.88 24.83 3.82
N ALA A 65 -15.87 25.68 3.98
CA ALA A 65 -17.26 25.34 3.82
C ALA A 65 -17.79 26.17 2.67
N SER A 66 -18.28 25.49 1.63
CA SER A 66 -18.76 26.09 0.40
C SER A 66 -20.27 25.88 0.24
N ARG A 67 -20.92 26.69 -0.58
CA ARG A 67 -22.25 26.42 -1.14
C ARG A 67 -22.19 26.72 -2.62
N CYS A 68 -22.71 25.82 -3.41
CA CYS A 68 -22.91 26.03 -4.83
C CYS A 68 -24.35 25.63 -5.17
N SER A 69 -25.05 26.39 -6.03
CA SER A 69 -26.39 26.02 -6.49
C SER A 69 -26.41 24.84 -7.50
N CYS A 70 -25.28 24.16 -7.71
CA CYS A 70 -25.19 23.02 -8.62
C CYS A 70 -25.76 21.71 -8.01
N PRO A 71 -26.29 20.79 -8.84
CA PRO A 71 -26.88 19.52 -8.37
C PRO A 71 -25.85 18.47 -7.92
N SER A 72 -24.56 18.84 -7.81
CA SER A 72 -23.49 17.93 -7.39
C SER A 72 -23.66 17.51 -5.94
N ARG A 73 -23.50 16.21 -5.66
CA ARG A 73 -23.46 15.66 -4.29
C ARG A 73 -22.04 15.65 -3.69
N LYS A 74 -21.02 16.03 -4.47
CA LYS A 74 -19.62 16.11 -4.02
C LYS A 74 -19.34 17.48 -3.37
N PHE A 75 -18.66 17.47 -2.23
CA PHE A 75 -18.39 18.65 -1.42
C PHE A 75 -16.91 18.71 -1.00
N PRO A 76 -16.17 19.79 -1.30
CA PRO A 76 -16.51 20.89 -2.20
C PRO A 76 -16.77 20.40 -3.64
N CYS A 77 -17.72 21.02 -4.33
CA CYS A 77 -18.00 20.68 -5.73
C CYS A 77 -16.94 21.29 -6.66
N LYS A 78 -16.88 20.84 -7.92
CA LYS A 78 -15.95 21.40 -8.93
C LYS A 78 -16.03 22.93 -9.08
N HIS A 79 -17.19 23.55 -8.86
CA HIS A 79 -17.34 25.00 -8.92
C HIS A 79 -16.72 25.68 -7.68
N ALA A 80 -16.89 25.12 -6.49
CA ALA A 80 -16.25 25.65 -5.28
C ALA A 80 -14.72 25.53 -5.36
N LEU A 81 -14.20 24.40 -5.84
CA LEU A 81 -12.77 24.20 -6.08
C LEU A 81 -12.23 25.15 -7.15
N SER A 82 -12.97 25.34 -8.26
CA SER A 82 -12.55 26.24 -9.33
C SER A 82 -12.49 27.69 -8.89
N LEU A 83 -13.45 28.13 -8.06
CA LEU A 83 -13.46 29.49 -7.49
C LEU A 83 -12.28 29.70 -6.53
N LEU A 84 -11.97 28.71 -5.70
CA LEU A 84 -10.80 28.74 -4.81
C LEU A 84 -9.47 28.76 -5.57
N LEU A 85 -9.36 27.99 -6.66
CA LEU A 85 -8.19 28.02 -7.54
C LEU A 85 -8.04 29.37 -8.24
N ALA A 86 -9.15 29.97 -8.70
CA ALA A 86 -9.14 31.31 -9.30
C ALA A 86 -8.69 32.39 -8.29
N TRP A 87 -9.15 32.30 -7.04
CA TRP A 87 -8.71 33.19 -5.97
C TRP A 87 -7.23 32.96 -5.59
N SER A 88 -6.81 31.71 -5.48
CA SER A 88 -5.40 31.30 -5.26
C SER A 88 -4.46 31.87 -6.31
N ALA A 89 -4.88 31.89 -7.58
CA ALA A 89 -4.15 32.47 -8.70
C ALA A 89 -4.23 34.01 -8.79
N GLY A 90 -4.88 34.68 -7.84
CA GLY A 90 -5.06 36.14 -7.82
C GLY A 90 -6.06 36.68 -8.84
N ALA A 91 -6.87 35.82 -9.47
CA ALA A 91 -7.81 36.20 -10.52
C ALA A 91 -9.18 36.70 -9.99
N VAL A 92 -9.40 36.65 -8.66
CA VAL A 92 -10.62 37.15 -8.01
C VAL A 92 -10.31 38.46 -7.28
N PRO A 93 -10.93 39.60 -7.66
CA PRO A 93 -10.64 40.89 -7.05
C PRO A 93 -11.22 41.02 -5.63
N GLU A 94 -10.59 41.84 -4.81
CA GLU A 94 -11.18 42.27 -3.52
C GLU A 94 -12.37 43.19 -3.79
N ALA A 95 -13.48 42.99 -3.09
CA ALA A 95 -14.71 43.77 -3.27
C ALA A 95 -15.02 44.63 -2.04
N GLN A 96 -15.58 45.83 -2.25
CA GLN A 96 -15.96 46.74 -1.16
C GLN A 96 -17.23 46.30 -0.41
N ARG A 97 -18.01 45.39 -0.99
CA ARG A 97 -19.27 44.87 -0.44
C ARG A 97 -19.46 43.41 -0.87
N VAL A 98 -19.95 42.57 0.04
CA VAL A 98 -20.35 41.19 -0.27
C VAL A 98 -21.55 41.20 -1.21
N ALA A 99 -21.56 40.32 -2.23
CA ALA A 99 -22.70 40.23 -3.14
C ALA A 99 -23.97 39.70 -2.43
N ASP A 100 -25.16 40.17 -2.82
CA ASP A 100 -26.43 39.90 -2.13
C ASP A 100 -26.72 38.40 -1.92
N PHE A 101 -26.35 37.54 -2.89
CA PHE A 101 -26.53 36.08 -2.79
C PHE A 101 -25.53 35.43 -1.80
N ALA A 102 -24.31 35.98 -1.71
CA ALA A 102 -23.31 35.56 -0.76
C ALA A 102 -23.64 36.05 0.64
N GLU A 103 -24.13 37.30 0.78
CA GLU A 103 -24.61 37.85 2.04
C GLU A 103 -25.83 37.09 2.57
N SER A 104 -26.80 36.73 1.72
CA SER A 104 -27.95 35.89 2.10
C SER A 104 -27.53 34.51 2.66
N TRP A 105 -26.49 33.90 2.09
CA TRP A 105 -26.00 32.61 2.59
C TRP A 105 -25.12 32.73 3.84
N LEU A 106 -24.22 33.71 3.88
CA LEU A 106 -23.34 33.98 5.01
C LEU A 106 -24.13 34.45 6.24
N SER A 107 -25.13 35.32 6.05
CA SER A 107 -26.07 35.71 7.09
C SER A 107 -26.89 34.52 7.60
N GLY A 108 -27.21 33.53 6.76
CA GLY A 108 -27.82 32.26 7.20
C GLY A 108 -26.89 31.36 8.05
N ARG A 109 -25.56 31.56 7.98
CA ARG A 109 -24.57 30.88 8.85
C ARG A 109 -24.24 31.66 10.11
N VAL A 110 -24.14 33.00 10.01
CA VAL A 110 -23.99 33.91 11.16
C VAL A 110 -25.28 33.97 12.00
N ALA A 111 -26.45 33.81 11.36
CA ALA A 111 -27.76 33.68 11.99
C ALA A 111 -28.20 32.22 12.18
N ARG A 112 -27.25 31.29 12.22
CA ARG A 112 -27.42 30.18 13.14
C ARG A 112 -26.84 30.68 14.46
N PRO A 113 -27.65 31.23 15.38
CA PRO A 113 -27.12 31.46 16.71
C PRO A 113 -26.48 30.13 17.14
N ALA A 114 -25.23 30.17 17.62
CA ALA A 114 -24.84 29.19 18.64
C ALA A 114 -26.05 29.13 19.56
N PRO A 115 -26.69 27.95 19.76
CA PRO A 115 -27.93 27.89 20.51
C PRO A 115 -27.66 28.68 21.78
N VAL A 116 -28.30 29.85 21.91
CA VAL A 116 -28.11 30.72 23.06
C VAL A 116 -28.26 29.78 24.23
N ALA A 117 -27.21 29.63 25.05
CA ALA A 117 -27.21 28.65 26.10
C ALA A 117 -28.51 28.82 26.87
N ARG A 118 -29.45 27.92 26.61
CA ARG A 118 -30.47 27.62 27.59
C ARG A 118 -29.63 26.94 28.64
N THR A 119 -29.15 27.71 29.62
CA THR A 119 -28.81 27.17 30.93
C THR A 119 -29.83 26.09 31.18
N ALA A 120 -29.39 24.83 31.20
CA ALA A 120 -30.31 23.71 31.24
C ALA A 120 -31.31 24.03 32.33
N ASN A 121 -32.59 24.17 31.96
CA ASN A 121 -33.61 24.54 32.94
C ASN A 121 -33.41 23.56 34.10
N PRO A 122 -33.15 24.02 35.34
CA PRO A 122 -32.82 23.12 36.44
C PRO A 122 -33.90 22.04 36.62
N ALA A 123 -35.16 22.37 36.31
CA ALA A 123 -36.25 21.41 36.25
C ALA A 123 -36.08 20.33 35.17
N THR A 124 -35.55 20.66 33.99
CA THR A 124 -35.24 19.71 32.90
C THR A 124 -34.01 18.85 33.22
N ALA A 125 -32.99 19.41 33.89
CA ALA A 125 -31.84 18.65 34.36
C ALA A 125 -32.24 17.64 35.45
N GLU A 126 -33.12 18.05 36.37
CA GLU A 126 -33.65 17.17 37.41
C GLU A 126 -34.60 16.10 36.85
N GLN A 127 -35.50 16.45 35.92
CA GLN A 127 -36.33 15.48 35.21
C GLN A 127 -35.50 14.43 34.46
N ARG A 128 -34.39 14.84 33.84
CA ARG A 128 -33.43 13.90 33.25
C ARG A 128 -32.83 12.99 34.32
N ARG A 129 -32.39 13.54 35.45
CA ARG A 129 -31.81 12.75 36.55
C ARG A 129 -32.79 11.68 37.03
N VAL A 130 -34.07 12.03 37.21
CA VAL A 130 -35.12 11.08 37.60
C VAL A 130 -35.28 9.95 36.57
N ARG A 131 -35.35 10.28 35.28
CA ARG A 131 -35.46 9.25 34.21
C ARG A 131 -34.25 8.33 34.15
N VAL A 132 -33.04 8.91 34.25
CA VAL A 132 -31.80 8.15 34.26
C VAL A 132 -31.76 7.23 35.48
N THR A 133 -32.13 7.74 36.67
CA THR A 133 -32.16 6.94 37.91
C THR A 133 -33.07 5.72 37.75
N ALA A 134 -34.32 5.93 37.32
CA ALA A 134 -35.28 4.85 37.12
C ALA A 134 -34.78 3.82 36.09
N GLY A 135 -34.22 4.27 34.95
CA GLY A 135 -33.67 3.37 33.95
C GLY A 135 -32.46 2.57 34.46
N LEU A 136 -31.56 3.20 35.21
CA LEU A 136 -30.40 2.53 35.79
C LEU A 136 -30.81 1.52 36.89
N GLU A 137 -31.86 1.80 37.66
CA GLU A 137 -32.43 0.84 38.62
C GLU A 137 -33.03 -0.39 37.93
N GLU A 138 -33.77 -0.20 36.84
CA GLU A 138 -34.28 -1.32 36.02
C GLU A 138 -33.13 -2.14 35.40
N LEU A 139 -32.08 -1.46 34.91
CA LEU A 139 -30.89 -2.13 34.40
C LEU A 139 -30.22 -2.98 35.48
N ASP A 140 -30.07 -2.45 36.69
CA ASP A 140 -29.41 -3.15 37.80
C ASP A 140 -30.17 -4.40 38.24
N LEU A 141 -31.50 -4.32 38.28
CA LEU A 141 -32.35 -5.49 38.50
C LEU A 141 -32.15 -6.54 37.40
N TRP A 142 -32.13 -6.11 36.14
CA TRP A 142 -31.88 -7.01 35.01
C TRP A 142 -30.50 -7.66 35.07
N LEU A 143 -29.44 -6.91 35.40
CA LEU A 143 -28.08 -7.43 35.58
C LEU A 143 -28.04 -8.47 36.71
N GLY A 144 -28.65 -8.15 37.86
CA GLY A 144 -28.77 -9.08 38.98
C GLY A 144 -29.52 -10.37 38.62
N ASP A 145 -30.62 -10.27 37.86
CA ASP A 145 -31.37 -11.43 37.37
C ASP A 145 -30.52 -12.33 36.46
N GLN A 146 -29.72 -11.73 35.57
CA GLN A 146 -28.81 -12.49 34.70
C GLN A 146 -27.75 -13.24 35.52
N ILE A 147 -27.17 -12.59 36.53
CA ILE A 147 -26.16 -13.20 37.40
C ILE A 147 -26.76 -14.28 38.32
N ARG A 148 -27.97 -14.10 38.82
CA ARG A 148 -28.67 -15.12 39.64
C ARG A 148 -28.99 -16.37 38.82
N THR A 149 -29.46 -16.17 37.59
CA THR A 149 -29.81 -17.25 36.66
C THR A 149 -28.58 -17.98 36.11
N GLY A 150 -27.50 -17.22 35.87
CA GLY A 150 -26.23 -17.67 35.31
C GLY A 150 -26.09 -17.38 33.83
N LEU A 151 -24.91 -16.87 33.43
CA LEU A 151 -24.60 -16.42 32.07
C LEU A 151 -24.72 -17.52 31.00
N ALA A 152 -24.61 -18.80 31.39
CA ALA A 152 -24.80 -19.92 30.48
C ALA A 152 -26.27 -20.06 30.01
N GLN A 153 -27.22 -19.58 30.81
CA GLN A 153 -28.66 -19.65 30.55
C GLN A 153 -29.24 -18.32 30.06
N THR A 154 -28.49 -17.23 30.12
CA THR A 154 -28.88 -15.91 29.61
C THR A 154 -29.08 -15.92 28.09
N ASP A 155 -30.15 -15.26 27.62
CA ASP A 155 -30.34 -14.97 26.20
C ASP A 155 -29.31 -13.93 25.75
N ARG A 156 -28.37 -14.37 24.91
CA ARG A 156 -27.27 -13.54 24.39
C ARG A 156 -27.54 -13.00 22.99
N SER A 157 -28.78 -13.10 22.50
CA SER A 157 -29.15 -12.61 21.18
C SER A 157 -29.08 -11.09 21.09
N PHE A 158 -28.81 -10.57 19.89
CA PHE A 158 -28.86 -9.13 19.63
C PHE A 158 -30.20 -8.51 20.07
N ARG A 159 -31.30 -9.23 19.84
CA ARG A 159 -32.65 -8.78 20.21
C ARG A 159 -32.84 -8.59 21.72
N ALA A 160 -32.28 -9.47 22.54
CA ALA A 160 -32.38 -9.38 23.99
C ALA A 160 -31.66 -8.13 24.52
N PHE A 161 -30.44 -7.88 24.03
CA PHE A 161 -29.67 -6.69 24.40
C PHE A 161 -30.26 -5.40 23.84
N GLU A 162 -30.75 -5.40 22.60
CA GLU A 162 -31.38 -4.22 22.00
C GLU A 162 -32.64 -3.79 22.77
N ALA A 163 -33.43 -4.74 23.29
CA ALA A 163 -34.61 -4.43 24.10
C ALA A 163 -34.27 -3.71 25.42
N VAL A 164 -33.09 -3.96 26.01
CA VAL A 164 -32.61 -3.23 27.20
C VAL A 164 -31.95 -1.92 26.78
N ALA A 165 -31.16 -1.91 25.71
CA ALA A 165 -30.52 -0.71 25.18
C ALA A 165 -31.54 0.37 24.77
N ALA A 166 -32.65 -0.02 24.14
CA ALA A 166 -33.74 0.90 23.78
C ALA A 166 -34.32 1.60 25.02
N ARG A 167 -34.52 0.88 26.13
CA ARG A 167 -34.96 1.47 27.39
C ARG A 167 -33.94 2.43 27.97
N MET A 168 -32.64 2.17 27.81
CA MET A 168 -31.59 3.11 28.22
C MET A 168 -31.61 4.40 27.38
N VAL A 169 -31.95 4.34 26.09
CA VAL A 169 -32.17 5.53 25.27
C VAL A 169 -33.36 6.33 25.80
N ASP A 170 -34.48 5.66 26.10
CA ASP A 170 -35.69 6.30 26.66
C ASP A 170 -35.43 6.92 28.04
N ALA A 171 -34.61 6.25 28.87
CA ALA A 171 -34.13 6.72 30.16
C ALA A 171 -33.12 7.87 30.08
N GLN A 172 -32.68 8.26 28.86
CA GLN A 172 -31.66 9.29 28.62
C GLN A 172 -30.24 8.91 29.08
N ALA A 173 -29.90 7.63 29.02
CA ALA A 173 -28.57 7.05 29.27
C ALA A 173 -27.95 6.46 27.97
N PRO A 174 -27.67 7.28 26.94
CA PRO A 174 -27.28 6.80 25.61
C PRO A 174 -25.91 6.09 25.58
N ALA A 175 -24.99 6.43 26.47
CA ALA A 175 -23.68 5.76 26.51
C ALA A 175 -23.80 4.33 27.05
N VAL A 176 -24.69 4.12 28.03
CA VAL A 176 -25.05 2.78 28.53
C VAL A 176 -25.72 1.95 27.44
N ALA A 177 -26.66 2.56 26.68
CA ALA A 177 -27.29 1.91 25.53
C ALA A 177 -26.24 1.46 24.49
N SER A 178 -25.27 2.32 24.20
CA SER A 178 -24.18 2.03 23.27
C SER A 178 -23.29 0.86 23.74
N VAL A 179 -22.99 0.76 25.04
CA VAL A 179 -22.28 -0.39 25.62
C VAL A 179 -23.09 -1.68 25.38
N LEU A 180 -24.37 -1.69 25.75
CA LEU A 180 -25.24 -2.86 25.61
C LEU A 180 -25.36 -3.34 24.15
N ARG A 181 -25.43 -2.43 23.18
CA ARG A 181 -25.50 -2.75 21.74
C ARG A 181 -24.23 -3.41 21.20
N ARG A 182 -23.06 -3.11 21.76
CA ARG A 182 -21.79 -3.72 21.34
C ARG A 182 -21.60 -5.13 21.90
N LEU A 183 -22.22 -5.46 23.03
CA LEU A 183 -22.00 -6.74 23.73
C LEU A 183 -22.22 -7.98 22.86
N PRO A 184 -23.34 -8.12 22.10
CA PRO A 184 -23.56 -9.28 21.24
C PRO A 184 -22.43 -9.50 20.23
N GLY A 185 -21.95 -8.44 19.58
CA GLY A 185 -20.88 -8.53 18.58
C GLY A 185 -19.54 -8.95 19.18
N THR A 186 -19.25 -8.53 20.41
CA THR A 186 -17.98 -8.85 21.10
C THR A 186 -17.88 -10.27 21.66
N VAL A 187 -18.99 -10.99 21.85
CA VAL A 187 -19.04 -12.27 22.59
C VAL A 187 -19.32 -13.51 21.73
N VAL A 188 -19.83 -13.34 20.50
CA VAL A 188 -20.35 -14.47 19.67
C VAL A 188 -19.25 -15.43 19.18
N THR A 189 -18.04 -14.94 18.92
CA THR A 189 -16.97 -15.72 18.27
C THR A 189 -15.77 -16.02 19.17
N ARG A 190 -15.82 -15.58 20.43
CA ARG A 190 -14.69 -15.57 21.35
C ARG A 190 -14.77 -16.70 22.38
N ALA A 191 -13.63 -17.35 22.67
CA ALA A 191 -13.56 -18.41 23.68
C ALA A 191 -13.65 -17.86 25.12
N ASP A 192 -13.15 -16.65 25.35
CA ASP A 192 -13.13 -15.92 26.63
C ASP A 192 -14.41 -15.09 26.87
N TRP A 193 -15.49 -15.34 26.11
CA TRP A 193 -16.71 -14.57 26.18
C TRP A 193 -17.35 -14.43 27.58
N PRO A 194 -17.32 -15.45 28.48
CA PRO A 194 -17.97 -15.31 29.79
C PRO A 194 -17.27 -14.26 30.67
N ALA A 195 -15.94 -14.22 30.62
CA ALA A 195 -15.14 -13.26 31.36
C ALA A 195 -15.39 -11.84 30.85
N ARG A 196 -15.42 -11.65 29.51
CA ARG A 196 -15.75 -10.35 28.90
C ARG A 196 -17.16 -9.88 29.25
N MET A 197 -18.15 -10.77 29.21
CA MET A 197 -19.52 -10.42 29.59
C MET A 197 -19.64 -10.04 31.07
N LEU A 198 -19.00 -10.81 31.97
CA LEU A 198 -19.00 -10.51 33.40
C LEU A 198 -18.33 -9.15 33.69
N ARG A 199 -17.20 -8.85 33.05
CA ARG A 199 -16.52 -7.54 33.13
C ARG A 199 -17.45 -6.39 32.76
N GLU A 200 -18.16 -6.52 31.65
CA GLU A 200 -19.07 -5.47 31.18
C GLU A 200 -20.27 -5.29 32.12
N PHE A 201 -20.84 -6.38 32.63
CA PHE A 201 -21.93 -6.31 33.61
C PHE A 201 -21.46 -5.68 34.92
N ALA A 202 -20.26 -6.04 35.38
CA ALA A 202 -19.64 -5.48 36.57
C ALA A 202 -19.40 -3.97 36.43
N GLY A 203 -18.88 -3.52 35.28
CA GLY A 203 -18.68 -2.10 34.99
C GLY A 203 -20.00 -1.31 34.94
N LEU A 204 -21.05 -1.89 34.34
CA LEU A 204 -22.40 -1.29 34.33
C LEU A 204 -22.99 -1.20 35.75
N HIS A 205 -22.89 -2.26 36.55
CA HIS A 205 -23.33 -2.26 37.94
C HIS A 205 -22.59 -1.21 38.76
N LEU A 206 -21.26 -1.13 38.62
CA LEU A 206 -20.45 -0.11 39.28
C LEU A 206 -20.92 1.31 38.92
N LEU A 207 -21.31 1.54 37.65
CA LEU A 207 -21.84 2.82 37.19
C LEU A 207 -23.19 3.16 37.83
N VAL A 208 -24.07 2.17 38.00
CA VAL A 208 -25.33 2.33 38.75
C VAL A 208 -25.04 2.68 40.21
N ALA A 209 -24.16 1.93 40.88
CA ALA A 209 -23.79 2.15 42.27
C ALA A 209 -23.14 3.52 42.51
N ALA A 210 -22.35 4.01 41.55
CA ALA A 210 -21.78 5.35 41.58
C ALA A 210 -22.84 6.43 41.33
N HIS A 211 -23.80 6.19 40.43
CA HIS A 211 -24.90 7.12 40.17
C HIS A 211 -25.84 7.29 41.36
N ARG A 212 -26.12 6.22 42.12
CA ARG A 212 -26.90 6.29 43.37
C ARG A 212 -26.30 7.25 44.39
N ARG A 213 -24.97 7.37 44.42
CA ARG A 213 -24.20 8.22 45.34
C ARG A 213 -23.60 9.45 44.66
N LEU A 214 -24.14 9.86 43.51
CA LEU A 214 -23.52 10.86 42.62
C LEU A 214 -23.15 12.17 43.34
N ASP A 215 -23.99 12.61 44.28
CA ASP A 215 -23.79 13.86 45.01
C ASP A 215 -22.68 13.75 46.08
N GLU A 216 -22.37 12.55 46.56
CA GLU A 216 -21.30 12.26 47.52
C GLU A 216 -19.92 12.12 46.87
N LEU A 217 -19.87 11.88 45.55
CA LEU A 217 -18.62 11.67 44.84
C LEU A 217 -17.81 12.98 44.69
N PRO A 218 -16.45 12.89 44.68
CA PRO A 218 -15.60 14.02 44.33
C PRO A 218 -15.99 14.64 42.97
N PRO A 219 -15.87 15.97 42.79
CA PRO A 219 -16.38 16.66 41.59
C PRO A 219 -15.89 16.06 40.25
N GLY A 220 -14.62 15.67 40.17
CA GLY A 220 -14.05 15.02 38.98
C GLY A 220 -14.70 13.66 38.70
N LEU A 221 -14.82 12.79 39.71
CA LEU A 221 -15.44 11.46 39.57
C LEU A 221 -16.94 11.57 39.28
N ARG A 222 -17.62 12.55 39.90
CA ARG A 222 -19.01 12.88 39.56
C ARG A 222 -19.18 13.22 38.08
N ALA A 223 -18.26 14.01 37.52
CA ALA A 223 -18.27 14.34 36.11
C ALA A 223 -17.99 13.11 35.22
N SER A 224 -17.00 12.28 35.58
CA SER A 224 -16.73 11.00 34.90
C SER A 224 -17.96 10.09 34.85
N VAL A 225 -18.64 9.87 35.99
CA VAL A 225 -19.87 9.06 36.04
C VAL A 225 -20.94 9.61 35.10
N ARG A 226 -21.13 10.94 35.08
CA ARG A 226 -22.07 11.59 34.16
C ARG A 226 -21.68 11.37 32.69
N THR A 227 -20.39 11.45 32.36
CA THR A 227 -19.88 11.17 31.02
C THR A 227 -20.13 9.72 30.59
N HIS A 228 -19.82 8.74 31.45
CA HIS A 228 -20.02 7.31 31.16
C HIS A 228 -21.49 6.90 31.06
N ILE A 229 -22.41 7.63 31.70
CA ILE A 229 -23.86 7.46 31.51
C ILE A 229 -24.35 8.13 30.22
N GLY A 230 -23.67 9.18 29.77
CA GLY A 230 -24.02 9.94 28.57
C GLY A 230 -24.81 11.23 28.84
N TYR A 231 -24.61 11.86 30.00
CA TYR A 231 -25.12 13.21 30.24
C TYR A 231 -24.45 14.20 29.28
N PRO A 232 -25.22 15.09 28.63
CA PRO A 232 -24.65 16.08 27.73
C PRO A 232 -23.82 17.10 28.52
N THR A 233 -22.60 17.35 28.04
CA THR A 233 -21.75 18.45 28.49
C THR A 233 -21.63 19.46 27.35
N PRO A 234 -22.36 20.59 27.39
CA PRO A 234 -22.35 21.57 26.30
C PRO A 234 -20.95 22.12 26.06
N ALA A 235 -20.56 22.28 24.79
CA ALA A 235 -19.24 22.78 24.42
C ALA A 235 -18.92 24.16 25.03
N GLU A 236 -19.91 25.02 25.22
CA GLU A 236 -19.75 26.32 25.87
C GLU A 236 -19.38 26.20 27.35
N SER A 237 -19.96 25.25 28.08
CA SER A 237 -19.57 25.00 29.49
C SER A 237 -18.13 24.53 29.60
N VAL A 238 -17.66 23.74 28.64
CA VAL A 238 -16.26 23.30 28.58
C VAL A 238 -15.35 24.48 28.24
N ARG A 239 -15.73 25.36 27.31
CA ARG A 239 -14.95 26.57 27.00
C ARG A 239 -14.86 27.55 28.18
N ALA A 240 -15.77 27.48 29.13
CA ALA A 240 -15.71 28.26 30.37
C ALA A 240 -14.74 27.66 31.41
N GLU A 241 -14.35 26.39 31.26
CA GLU A 241 -13.31 25.79 32.09
C GLU A 241 -11.95 26.47 31.85
N PRO A 242 -11.04 26.47 32.84
CA PRO A 242 -9.71 27.06 32.69
C PRO A 242 -8.99 26.55 31.45
N ARG A 243 -8.49 27.49 30.64
CA ARG A 243 -7.70 27.17 29.45
C ARG A 243 -6.32 26.64 29.85
N VAL A 244 -5.83 25.67 29.08
CA VAL A 244 -4.45 25.20 29.12
C VAL A 244 -3.79 25.60 27.81
N ARG A 245 -2.90 26.59 27.86
CA ARG A 245 -2.09 27.00 26.70
C ARG A 245 -0.83 26.15 26.63
N ASP A 246 -0.53 25.62 25.45
CA ASP A 246 0.70 24.87 25.19
C ASP A 246 0.99 24.86 23.68
N GLU A 247 2.16 24.37 23.30
CA GLU A 247 2.44 23.88 21.95
C GLU A 247 1.92 22.44 21.85
N TRP A 248 0.74 22.27 21.27
CA TRP A 248 0.07 20.98 21.17
C TRP A 248 0.55 20.22 19.94
N MET A 249 1.28 19.12 20.19
CA MET A 249 1.82 18.23 19.16
C MET A 249 0.79 17.17 18.79
N THR A 250 0.43 17.04 17.52
CA THR A 250 -0.41 15.94 17.04
C THR A 250 0.44 14.67 16.90
N LEU A 251 0.27 13.74 17.83
CA LEU A 251 1.00 12.47 17.88
C LEU A 251 0.20 11.30 17.30
N GLY A 252 -1.09 11.44 17.06
CA GLY A 252 -1.88 10.33 16.52
C GLY A 252 -3.24 10.76 16.02
N VAL A 253 -3.72 10.09 14.97
CA VAL A 253 -5.07 10.26 14.43
C VAL A 253 -5.62 8.88 14.11
N ARG A 254 -6.85 8.60 14.54
CA ARG A 254 -7.56 7.36 14.21
C ARG A 254 -8.99 7.67 13.85
N VAL A 255 -9.47 7.10 12.75
CA VAL A 255 -10.86 7.17 12.32
C VAL A 255 -11.48 5.78 12.49
N THR A 256 -12.64 5.72 13.13
CA THR A 256 -13.46 4.51 13.27
C THR A 256 -14.84 4.75 12.68
N GLU A 257 -15.46 3.72 12.10
CA GLU A 257 -16.82 3.79 11.54
C GLU A 257 -17.77 2.90 12.36
N ASP A 258 -18.97 3.41 12.68
CA ASP A 258 -20.07 2.66 13.27
C ASP A 258 -21.40 3.09 12.63
N GLU A 259 -22.09 2.19 11.91
CA GLU A 259 -23.37 2.48 11.23
C GLU A 259 -23.40 3.82 10.44
N ARG A 260 -22.34 4.11 9.66
CA ARG A 260 -22.11 5.36 8.90
C ARG A 260 -21.78 6.60 9.75
N LEU A 261 -21.59 6.45 11.05
CA LEU A 261 -21.01 7.46 11.93
C LEU A 261 -19.49 7.25 11.99
N TYR A 262 -18.75 8.15 11.37
CA TYR A 262 -17.30 8.22 11.46
C TYR A 262 -16.89 9.04 12.67
N THR A 263 -16.03 8.48 13.52
CA THR A 263 -15.46 9.17 14.68
C THR A 263 -13.97 9.28 14.50
N ARG A 264 -13.44 10.50 14.53
CA ARG A 264 -12.00 10.77 14.52
C ARG A 264 -11.54 11.11 15.92
N ARG A 265 -10.56 10.35 16.42
CA ARG A 265 -9.80 10.64 17.63
C ARG A 265 -8.44 11.20 17.24
N THR A 266 -8.10 12.37 17.77
CA THR A 266 -6.79 12.99 17.59
C THR A 266 -6.11 13.10 18.94
N TRP A 267 -4.96 12.44 19.09
CA TRP A 267 -4.13 12.48 20.29
C TRP A 267 -3.13 13.62 20.19
N LEU A 268 -3.19 14.50 21.19
CA LEU A 268 -2.34 15.66 21.33
C LEU A 268 -1.48 15.52 22.58
N TYR A 269 -0.24 15.97 22.49
CA TYR A 269 0.66 16.03 23.64
C TYR A 269 1.21 17.45 23.77
N GLY A 270 1.03 18.04 24.95
CA GLY A 270 1.54 19.37 25.26
C GLY A 270 3.06 19.35 25.44
N ARG A 271 3.78 20.14 24.64
CA ARG A 271 5.25 20.16 24.64
C ARG A 271 5.84 20.62 25.98
N HIS A 272 5.20 21.57 26.64
CA HIS A 272 5.67 22.15 27.90
C HIS A 272 4.94 21.57 29.11
N THR A 273 3.63 21.33 29.01
CA THR A 273 2.82 20.82 30.13
C THR A 273 2.93 19.31 30.32
N HIS A 274 3.50 18.58 29.34
CA HIS A 274 3.55 17.11 29.32
C HIS A 274 2.16 16.45 29.44
N ARG A 275 1.11 17.19 29.09
CA ARG A 275 -0.27 16.77 29.28
C ARG A 275 -0.81 16.14 28.01
N TRP A 276 -1.54 15.04 28.16
CA TRP A 276 -2.31 14.45 27.08
C TRP A 276 -3.65 15.17 26.88
N ALA A 277 -4.06 15.31 25.62
CA ALA A 277 -5.41 15.68 25.24
C ALA A 277 -5.90 14.81 24.09
N VAL A 278 -7.21 14.53 24.06
CA VAL A 278 -7.87 13.86 22.95
C VAL A 278 -9.00 14.72 22.42
N LEU A 279 -8.96 15.03 21.13
CA LEU A 279 -10.11 15.57 20.42
C LEU A 279 -10.94 14.43 19.84
N VAL A 280 -12.25 14.58 19.88
CA VAL A 280 -13.20 13.61 19.33
C VAL A 280 -14.15 14.36 18.40
N ASP A 281 -14.00 14.12 17.11
CA ASP A 281 -14.87 14.64 16.06
C ASP A 281 -15.77 13.54 15.53
N HIS A 282 -16.98 13.91 15.11
CA HIS A 282 -17.94 12.98 14.51
C HIS A 282 -18.40 13.52 13.15
N SER A 283 -18.53 12.61 12.18
CA SER A 283 -19.11 12.88 10.85
C SER A 283 -20.09 11.77 10.50
N PHE A 284 -21.21 12.10 9.87
CA PHE A 284 -22.22 11.13 9.45
C PHE A 284 -22.27 11.03 7.93
N GLY A 285 -22.21 9.80 7.41
CA GLY A 285 -22.33 9.48 5.98
C GLY A 285 -20.99 9.31 5.28
N ASP A 286 -20.00 10.15 5.56
CA ASP A 286 -18.64 10.09 5.01
C ASP A 286 -17.58 10.57 6.02
N PRO A 287 -16.31 10.13 5.92
CA PRO A 287 -15.24 10.44 6.88
C PRO A 287 -14.61 11.83 6.68
N THR A 288 -15.40 12.86 6.37
CA THR A 288 -14.92 14.25 6.27
C THR A 288 -15.01 14.96 7.62
N PHE A 289 -13.89 15.52 8.08
CA PHE A 289 -13.81 16.19 9.37
C PHE A 289 -13.23 17.60 9.22
N ALA A 290 -13.68 18.54 10.07
CA ALA A 290 -13.10 19.89 10.12
C ALA A 290 -11.61 19.83 10.52
N ALA A 291 -10.76 20.69 9.94
CA ALA A 291 -9.34 20.77 10.29
C ALA A 291 -9.12 21.52 11.62
N THR A 292 -9.60 20.95 12.72
CA THR A 292 -9.58 21.58 14.05
C THR A 292 -8.17 21.56 14.66
N ALA A 293 -7.46 20.44 14.52
CA ALA A 293 -6.11 20.22 15.03
C ALA A 293 -5.06 20.21 13.90
N PRO A 294 -3.78 20.47 14.21
CA PRO A 294 -2.66 20.27 13.29
C PRO A 294 -2.66 18.83 12.73
N ALA A 295 -2.15 18.67 11.51
CA ALA A 295 -1.91 17.35 10.94
C ALA A 295 -0.91 16.52 11.77
N LEU A 296 -0.89 15.20 11.58
CA LEU A 296 0.10 14.33 12.23
C LEU A 296 1.53 14.82 11.94
N GLY A 297 2.37 14.91 12.98
CA GLY A 297 3.73 15.46 12.85
C GLY A 297 3.83 16.98 12.92
N PHE A 298 2.70 17.68 13.11
CA PHE A 298 2.64 19.13 13.29
C PHE A 298 2.24 19.49 14.72
N GLN A 299 2.60 20.70 15.13
CA GLN A 299 2.24 21.31 16.40
C GLN A 299 1.67 22.72 16.20
N SER A 300 0.92 23.22 17.18
CA SER A 300 0.45 24.60 17.20
C SER A 300 0.40 25.14 18.63
N ASP A 301 0.79 26.40 18.80
CA ASP A 301 0.49 27.18 20.01
C ASP A 301 -1.02 27.47 20.07
N ALA A 302 -1.70 26.89 21.04
CA ALA A 302 -3.14 27.02 21.20
C ALA A 302 -3.61 26.79 22.64
N ASP A 303 -4.80 27.31 22.93
CA ASP A 303 -5.54 27.03 24.15
C ASP A 303 -6.39 25.75 23.97
N LEU A 304 -6.32 24.82 24.93
CA LEU A 304 -7.28 23.72 25.06
C LEU A 304 -8.12 23.85 26.33
N HIS A 305 -9.38 23.44 26.25
CA HIS A 305 -10.28 23.37 27.39
C HIS A 305 -10.70 21.92 27.63
N PHE A 306 -10.46 21.40 28.82
CA PHE A 306 -10.71 19.99 29.13
C PHE A 306 -12.12 19.77 29.64
N TYR A 307 -12.75 18.69 29.19
CA TYR A 307 -14.00 18.24 29.79
C TYR A 307 -13.75 17.84 31.25
N PRO A 308 -14.60 18.27 32.20
CA PRO A 308 -14.49 17.85 33.59
C PRO A 308 -14.56 16.32 33.72
N ALA A 309 -13.61 15.73 34.43
CA ALA A 309 -13.51 14.30 34.70
C ALA A 309 -12.53 14.05 35.86
N ALA A 310 -12.48 12.83 36.41
CA ALA A 310 -11.47 12.46 37.40
C ALA A 310 -10.07 12.33 36.79
N ALA A 311 -10.00 11.91 35.53
CA ALA A 311 -8.79 11.91 34.70
C ALA A 311 -9.07 12.68 33.38
N PRO A 312 -8.99 14.03 33.37
CA PRO A 312 -9.38 14.85 32.22
C PRO A 312 -8.49 14.65 31.00
N LEU A 313 -9.01 13.93 30.00
CA LEU A 313 -8.31 13.66 28.74
C LEU A 313 -9.00 14.30 27.52
N ARG A 314 -10.33 14.23 27.45
CA ARG A 314 -11.08 14.82 26.33
C ARG A 314 -10.98 16.35 26.42
N ALA A 315 -10.69 16.99 25.30
CA ALA A 315 -10.59 18.45 25.22
C ALA A 315 -11.37 19.04 24.05
N LEU A 316 -11.61 20.34 24.13
CA LEU A 316 -12.04 21.19 23.03
C LEU A 316 -10.92 22.14 22.63
N TRP A 317 -10.77 22.32 21.33
CA TRP A 317 -9.88 23.33 20.77
C TRP A 317 -10.42 24.74 21.08
N GLY A 318 -9.56 25.58 21.64
CA GLY A 318 -9.80 26.99 21.96
C GLY A 318 -9.14 27.92 20.96
N THR A 319 -8.63 29.06 21.43
CA THR A 319 -7.97 30.05 20.57
C THR A 319 -6.61 29.54 20.10
N ARG A 320 -6.36 29.70 18.81
CA ARG A 320 -5.07 29.39 18.17
C ARG A 320 -4.22 30.67 18.13
N HIS A 321 -2.96 30.57 18.54
CA HIS A 321 -2.03 31.70 18.67
C HIS A 321 -0.88 31.68 17.64
N GLY A 322 -0.70 30.56 16.93
CA GLY A 322 0.31 30.39 15.88
C GLY A 322 -0.17 29.55 14.70
N ALA A 323 0.62 29.52 13.63
CA ALA A 323 0.40 28.61 12.51
C ALA A 323 0.76 27.16 12.89
N ASP A 324 0.28 26.20 12.11
CA ASP A 324 0.74 24.82 12.22
C ASP A 324 2.18 24.71 11.73
N GLU A 325 3.07 24.18 12.56
CA GLU A 325 4.49 23.98 12.23
C GLU A 325 4.89 22.50 12.42
N PRO A 326 5.73 21.93 11.55
CA PRO A 326 6.22 20.57 11.73
C PRO A 326 7.15 20.50 12.95
N PHE A 327 7.00 19.48 13.79
CA PHE A 327 7.95 19.22 14.86
C PHE A 327 8.93 18.12 14.45
N THR A 328 10.22 18.34 14.73
CA THR A 328 11.30 17.38 14.44
C THR A 328 11.91 16.78 15.71
N THR A 329 11.36 17.11 16.87
CA THR A 329 11.83 16.63 18.18
C THR A 329 10.66 16.46 19.14
N LEU A 330 10.77 15.47 20.02
CA LEU A 330 9.87 15.28 21.16
C LEU A 330 10.45 15.96 22.41
N PRO A 331 9.62 16.53 23.31
CA PRO A 331 10.10 17.14 24.55
C PRO A 331 10.80 16.08 25.43
N LYS A 332 11.76 16.44 26.28
CA LYS A 332 12.40 15.47 27.18
C LYS A 332 11.38 14.89 28.16
N ALA A 333 11.62 13.67 28.66
CA ALA A 333 10.78 13.16 29.75
C ALA A 333 10.91 14.10 30.96
N PRO A 334 9.83 14.37 31.71
CA PRO A 334 9.94 15.18 32.91
C PRO A 334 10.90 14.50 33.89
N ASP A 335 12.00 15.18 34.21
CA ASP A 335 12.86 14.83 35.32
C ASP A 335 12.09 15.15 36.60
N THR A 336 11.81 14.15 37.43
CA THR A 336 11.08 14.33 38.69
C THR A 336 11.88 15.05 39.77
N ALA A 337 12.94 15.77 39.40
CA ALA A 337 13.71 16.62 40.28
C ALA A 337 14.05 17.93 39.53
N GLU A 338 13.73 19.05 40.16
CA GLU A 338 14.11 20.42 39.78
C GLU A 338 13.23 21.14 38.73
N SER A 339 12.06 21.63 39.15
CA SER A 339 11.59 22.98 38.80
C SER A 339 10.24 23.27 39.48
N SER A 340 10.28 23.65 40.76
CA SER A 340 9.24 24.53 41.33
C SER A 340 9.79 25.96 41.33
N SER A 341 9.38 26.74 40.33
CA SER A 341 9.46 28.20 40.43
C SER A 341 8.37 28.67 41.41
N PRO A 342 8.67 29.58 42.34
CA PRO A 342 7.70 30.03 43.35
C PRO A 342 6.73 31.04 42.72
N GLY A 343 5.49 30.65 42.44
CA GLY A 343 4.49 31.63 42.00
C GLY A 343 3.10 31.12 41.62
N GLU A 344 2.94 29.88 41.15
CA GLU A 344 1.62 29.35 40.77
C GLU A 344 1.18 28.24 41.72
N THR A 345 -0.01 28.42 42.32
CA THR A 345 -0.68 27.39 43.10
C THR A 345 -0.87 26.13 42.23
N PRO A 346 -0.24 25.00 42.59
CA PRO A 346 -0.47 23.74 41.88
C PRO A 346 -1.91 23.28 42.14
N VAL A 347 -2.60 22.84 41.10
CA VAL A 347 -3.83 22.05 41.22
C VAL A 347 -3.43 20.72 41.89
N PRO A 348 -4.08 20.31 43.01
CA PRO A 348 -3.62 19.17 43.78
C PRO A 348 -3.83 17.85 43.02
N GLN A 349 -2.74 17.22 42.60
CA GLN A 349 -2.69 15.79 42.32
C GLN A 349 -2.65 15.03 43.66
N PRO A 350 -3.37 13.90 43.82
CA PRO A 350 -3.33 13.12 45.04
C PRO A 350 -1.94 12.49 45.20
N ALA A 351 -1.21 12.92 46.22
CA ALA A 351 0.09 12.37 46.60
C ALA A 351 -0.11 10.98 47.22
N VAL A 352 0.34 9.93 46.54
CA VAL A 352 0.55 8.61 47.12
C VAL A 352 2.06 8.40 47.24
N GLY A 353 2.54 8.34 48.49
CA GLY A 353 3.95 8.08 48.77
C GLY A 353 4.35 6.67 48.33
N HIS A 354 5.52 6.53 47.70
CA HIS A 354 6.72 5.84 48.21
C HIS A 354 7.79 5.78 47.09
N SER A 355 8.91 6.48 47.34
CA SER A 355 10.31 6.23 46.94
C SER A 355 10.66 5.51 45.62
N SER A 356 11.51 6.17 44.81
CA SER A 356 12.30 5.66 43.66
C SER A 356 11.68 5.78 42.24
N THR A 357 11.24 6.97 41.84
CA THR A 357 10.79 7.29 40.46
C THR A 357 11.92 7.69 39.49
N ALA A 358 13.13 7.93 40.00
CA ALA A 358 14.25 8.45 39.21
C ALA A 358 15.03 7.39 38.38
N ARG A 359 14.69 6.10 38.49
CA ARG A 359 15.42 4.99 37.82
C ARG A 359 14.56 4.07 36.94
N ARG A 360 13.28 4.38 36.75
CA ARG A 360 12.34 3.50 36.05
C ARG A 360 12.25 3.86 34.57
N GLY A 361 12.31 2.83 33.71
CA GLY A 361 12.19 2.97 32.25
C GLY A 361 10.83 3.50 31.77
N PRO A 362 10.72 3.87 30.49
CA PRO A 362 9.51 4.46 29.90
C PRO A 362 8.27 3.56 30.03
N VAL A 363 8.44 2.24 29.95
CA VAL A 363 7.35 1.27 30.09
C VAL A 363 6.75 1.32 31.50
N ALA A 364 7.59 1.29 32.54
CA ALA A 364 7.13 1.32 33.93
C ALA A 364 6.38 2.62 34.25
N ARG A 365 6.87 3.77 33.77
CA ARG A 365 6.16 5.05 33.95
C ARG A 365 4.79 5.07 33.27
N ALA A 366 4.68 4.55 32.06
CA ALA A 366 3.40 4.47 31.35
C ALA A 366 2.37 3.60 32.08
N LEU A 367 2.80 2.47 32.66
CA LEU A 367 1.93 1.61 33.48
C LEU A 367 1.49 2.30 34.79
N GLU A 368 2.39 3.06 35.44
CA GLU A 368 2.07 3.84 36.63
C GLU A 368 1.05 4.96 36.34
N GLU A 369 1.23 5.69 35.24
CA GLU A 369 0.28 6.72 34.79
C GLU A 369 -1.09 6.13 34.46
N HIS A 370 -1.12 4.98 33.79
CA HIS A 370 -2.36 4.26 33.53
C HIS A 370 -3.05 3.81 34.82
N ALA A 371 -2.30 3.21 35.75
CA ALA A 371 -2.84 2.75 37.02
C ALA A 371 -3.43 3.91 37.86
N ALA A 372 -2.76 5.07 37.87
CA ALA A 372 -3.26 6.27 38.52
C ALA A 372 -4.54 6.80 37.86
N ALA A 373 -4.58 6.83 36.52
CA ALA A 373 -5.77 7.24 35.78
C ALA A 373 -6.95 6.29 36.00
N LEU A 374 -6.72 4.97 35.96
CA LEU A 374 -7.73 3.94 36.21
C LEU A 374 -8.22 3.98 37.67
N GLY A 375 -7.33 4.24 38.62
CA GLY A 375 -7.71 4.45 40.02
C GLY A 375 -8.58 5.70 40.23
N ALA A 376 -8.40 6.74 39.41
CA ALA A 376 -9.24 7.93 39.44
C ALA A 376 -10.59 7.73 38.72
N ASP A 377 -10.61 6.97 37.61
CA ASP A 377 -11.79 6.66 36.81
C ASP A 377 -11.78 5.17 36.39
N PRO A 378 -12.52 4.29 37.10
CA PRO A 378 -12.46 2.83 36.88
C PRO A 378 -13.16 2.36 35.59
N TRP A 379 -13.79 3.27 34.83
CA TRP A 379 -14.45 2.93 33.56
C TRP A 379 -13.61 3.29 32.33
N LEU A 380 -12.37 3.76 32.52
CA LEU A 380 -11.45 4.04 31.42
C LEU A 380 -11.20 2.77 30.60
N ARG A 381 -11.35 2.88 29.27
CA ARG A 381 -11.11 1.78 28.32
C ARG A 381 -9.70 1.75 27.76
N GLY A 382 -9.00 2.86 27.88
CA GLY A 382 -7.61 3.00 27.47
C GLY A 382 -7.02 4.31 27.98
N TRP A 383 -5.70 4.37 27.97
CA TRP A 383 -4.95 5.56 28.36
C TRP A 383 -3.82 5.83 27.36
N PRO A 384 -3.63 7.07 26.90
CA PRO A 384 -2.56 7.37 25.96
C PRO A 384 -1.19 7.21 26.59
N VAL A 385 -0.25 6.66 25.83
CA VAL A 385 1.13 6.44 26.26
C VAL A 385 2.10 6.95 25.19
N LEU A 386 3.22 7.51 25.64
CA LEU A 386 4.35 7.90 24.79
C LEU A 386 5.58 7.16 25.28
N LEU A 387 5.87 6.03 24.66
CA LEU A 387 6.98 5.16 25.00
C LEU A 387 8.20 5.60 24.20
N ARG A 388 9.20 6.16 24.87
CA ARG A 388 10.43 6.67 24.23
C ARG A 388 11.51 5.61 24.26
N ASN A 389 12.38 5.59 23.25
CA ASN A 389 13.51 4.66 23.19
C ASN A 389 13.08 3.19 23.35
N VAL A 390 12.04 2.79 22.62
CA VAL A 390 11.54 1.41 22.58
C VAL A 390 11.76 0.80 21.21
N VAL A 391 11.97 -0.51 21.15
CA VAL A 391 12.14 -1.28 19.92
C VAL A 391 10.92 -2.19 19.74
N PRO A 392 10.22 -2.13 18.59
CA PRO A 392 9.21 -3.13 18.24
C PRO A 392 9.87 -4.51 18.05
N VAL A 393 9.29 -5.54 18.64
CA VAL A 393 9.82 -6.91 18.59
C VAL A 393 8.71 -7.89 18.22
N ALA A 394 8.95 -8.69 17.19
CA ALA A 394 8.16 -9.89 16.89
C ALA A 394 8.71 -11.05 17.72
N ALA A 395 8.12 -11.32 18.89
CA ALA A 395 8.63 -12.40 19.74
C ALA A 395 8.10 -13.76 19.24
N GLN A 396 9.01 -14.68 18.90
CA GLN A 396 8.72 -16.11 19.01
C GLN A 396 8.69 -16.47 20.50
N ALA A 397 7.66 -17.17 20.96
CA ALA A 397 7.62 -17.60 22.36
C ALA A 397 8.84 -18.52 22.62
N PRO A 398 9.66 -18.27 23.65
CA PRO A 398 10.82 -19.12 23.94
C PRO A 398 10.34 -20.55 24.22
N GLY A 399 10.80 -21.51 23.40
CA GLY A 399 10.46 -22.93 23.51
C GLY A 399 9.23 -23.42 22.74
N ALA A 400 8.59 -22.61 21.89
CA ALA A 400 7.52 -23.08 21.02
C ALA A 400 8.10 -23.76 19.76
N GLU A 401 7.68 -25.00 19.50
CA GLU A 401 7.90 -25.70 18.22
C GLU A 401 7.37 -24.83 17.06
N GLU A 402 8.00 -24.92 15.88
CA GLU A 402 7.55 -24.22 14.67
C GLU A 402 6.04 -24.44 14.47
N PRO A 403 5.22 -23.39 14.37
CA PRO A 403 3.80 -23.56 14.10
C PRO A 403 3.67 -24.14 12.69
N THR A 404 3.27 -25.42 12.59
CA THR A 404 3.04 -26.13 11.32
C THR A 404 1.74 -25.68 10.62
N GLY A 405 1.43 -24.38 10.61
CA GLY A 405 0.24 -23.83 9.97
C GLY A 405 0.29 -22.31 9.79
N GLU A 406 -0.42 -21.80 8.77
CA GLU A 406 -0.45 -20.41 8.28
C GLU A 406 -0.99 -19.34 9.29
N GLY A 407 -0.97 -19.59 10.60
CA GLY A 407 -1.53 -18.70 11.63
C GLY A 407 -0.60 -18.34 12.79
N GLY A 408 0.68 -18.70 12.73
CA GLY A 408 1.64 -18.52 13.83
C GLY A 408 2.45 -17.22 13.78
N LEU A 409 1.81 -16.05 13.71
CA LEU A 409 2.53 -14.79 13.96
C LEU A 409 2.77 -14.66 15.47
N GLY A 410 4.03 -14.48 15.87
CA GLY A 410 4.43 -14.29 17.26
C GLY A 410 3.73 -13.10 17.93
N ARG A 411 3.61 -13.11 19.26
CA ARG A 411 3.00 -11.98 19.99
C ARG A 411 3.93 -10.77 19.89
N TRP A 412 3.44 -9.68 19.32
CA TRP A 412 4.18 -8.43 19.18
C TRP A 412 4.35 -7.71 20.50
N ARG A 413 5.52 -7.11 20.70
CA ARG A 413 5.86 -6.33 21.90
C ARG A 413 6.60 -5.06 21.52
N VAL A 414 6.60 -4.07 22.40
CA VAL A 414 7.59 -2.99 22.42
C VAL A 414 8.47 -3.14 23.64
N VAL A 415 9.79 -3.03 23.46
CA VAL A 415 10.79 -3.31 24.48
C VAL A 415 11.62 -2.06 24.73
N ASP A 416 11.75 -1.64 25.98
CA ASP A 416 12.63 -0.52 26.34
C ASP A 416 14.09 -0.96 26.57
N ALA A 417 14.99 0.01 26.74
CA ALA A 417 16.42 -0.26 26.96
C ALA A 417 16.74 -1.07 28.23
N SER A 418 15.80 -1.22 29.16
CA SER A 418 15.96 -2.08 30.35
C SER A 418 15.52 -3.53 30.11
N GLY A 419 15.00 -3.83 28.92
CA GLY A 419 14.39 -5.12 28.58
C GLY A 419 12.92 -5.24 29.00
N ALA A 420 12.33 -4.19 29.58
CA ALA A 420 10.92 -4.20 29.97
C ALA A 420 10.05 -4.11 28.72
N ALA A 421 9.05 -4.99 28.63
CA ALA A 421 8.26 -5.19 27.42
C ALA A 421 6.76 -5.00 27.67
N LEU A 422 6.08 -4.38 26.70
CA LEU A 422 4.61 -4.31 26.67
C LEU A 422 4.07 -5.07 25.45
N PRO A 423 3.10 -5.98 25.64
CA PRO A 423 2.44 -6.64 24.53
C PRO A 423 1.58 -5.65 23.74
N LEU A 424 1.56 -5.81 22.43
CA LEU A 424 0.58 -5.17 21.56
C LEU A 424 -0.72 -5.96 21.57
N VAL A 425 -1.82 -5.29 21.22
CA VAL A 425 -3.12 -5.95 21.05
C VAL A 425 -3.05 -7.09 20.02
N ALA A 426 -3.78 -8.17 20.27
CA ALA A 426 -3.80 -9.33 19.38
C ALA A 426 -4.28 -8.95 17.97
N GLY A 427 -3.60 -9.47 16.95
CA GLY A 427 -3.87 -9.13 15.54
C GLY A 427 -3.22 -7.83 15.07
N ALA A 428 -2.49 -7.11 15.94
CA ALA A 428 -1.59 -6.06 15.48
C ALA A 428 -0.42 -6.69 14.71
N GLU A 429 -0.24 -6.27 13.47
CA GLU A 429 0.91 -6.63 12.63
C GLU A 429 1.73 -5.36 12.31
N PRO A 430 2.47 -4.80 13.29
CA PRO A 430 3.20 -3.55 13.15
C PRO A 430 4.48 -3.71 12.31
N TRP A 431 4.45 -4.45 11.21
CA TRP A 431 5.58 -4.61 10.29
C TRP A 431 6.10 -3.27 9.79
N MET A 432 5.21 -2.30 9.60
CA MET A 432 5.60 -0.92 9.29
C MET A 432 6.39 -0.28 10.44
N SER A 433 6.03 -0.51 11.70
CA SER A 433 6.80 -0.02 12.85
C SER A 433 8.16 -0.68 12.92
N LEU A 434 8.25 -1.99 12.68
CA LEU A 434 9.52 -2.71 12.64
C LEU A 434 10.41 -2.20 11.51
N ALA A 435 9.83 -1.96 10.32
CA ALA A 435 10.51 -1.40 9.16
C ALA A 435 11.08 0.00 9.43
N VAL A 436 10.24 0.89 9.95
CA VAL A 436 10.62 2.27 10.30
C VAL A 436 11.65 2.30 11.43
N SER A 437 11.57 1.38 12.40
CA SER A 437 12.55 1.31 13.49
C SER A 437 13.88 0.71 13.04
N GLY A 438 13.85 -0.28 12.15
CA GLY A 438 15.06 -0.98 11.78
C GLY A 438 15.74 -1.77 12.89
N GLY A 439 15.04 -2.05 13.99
CA GLY A 439 15.63 -2.59 15.21
C GLY A 439 16.32 -1.53 16.09
N TYR A 440 16.31 -0.25 15.69
CA TYR A 440 16.78 0.87 16.52
C TYR A 440 15.67 1.37 17.47
N PRO A 441 16.04 1.94 18.63
CA PRO A 441 15.08 2.56 19.53
C PRO A 441 14.35 3.73 18.88
N VAL A 442 13.02 3.69 18.92
CA VAL A 442 12.12 4.75 18.41
C VAL A 442 11.20 5.25 19.53
N ALA A 443 10.41 6.28 19.26
CA ALA A 443 9.30 6.65 20.13
C ALA A 443 7.98 6.16 19.56
N VAL A 444 7.16 5.51 20.38
CA VAL A 444 5.84 4.97 20.00
C VAL A 444 4.79 5.72 20.79
N ALA A 445 3.84 6.35 20.08
CA ALA A 445 2.62 6.87 20.67
C ALA A 445 1.47 5.89 20.42
N GLY A 446 0.68 5.63 21.46
CA GLY A 446 -0.41 4.67 21.38
C GLY A 446 -1.40 4.81 22.53
N GLU A 447 -2.33 3.88 22.61
CA GLU A 447 -3.30 3.74 23.70
C GLU A 447 -3.08 2.40 24.39
N TRP A 448 -2.74 2.42 25.68
CA TRP A 448 -2.68 1.23 26.51
C TRP A 448 -4.10 0.82 26.92
N THR A 449 -4.48 -0.42 26.66
CA THR A 449 -5.82 -0.97 26.93
C THR A 449 -5.72 -2.25 27.76
N ALA A 450 -6.87 -2.74 28.21
CA ALA A 450 -7.01 -4.05 28.85
C ALA A 450 -6.43 -5.22 28.03
N ASP A 451 -6.46 -5.11 26.69
CA ASP A 451 -6.03 -6.15 25.76
C ASP A 451 -4.57 -5.93 25.27
N GLY A 452 -3.89 -4.88 25.75
CA GLY A 452 -2.51 -4.54 25.36
C GLY A 452 -2.38 -3.15 24.73
N LEU A 453 -1.17 -2.85 24.23
CA LEU A 453 -0.85 -1.60 23.56
C LEU A 453 -1.44 -1.56 22.14
N VAL A 454 -2.24 -0.54 21.86
CA VAL A 454 -2.67 -0.16 20.52
C VAL A 454 -1.72 0.92 20.00
N PRO A 455 -0.76 0.60 19.13
CA PRO A 455 0.14 1.61 18.60
C PRO A 455 -0.60 2.48 17.58
N VAL A 456 -0.37 3.79 17.62
CA VAL A 456 -1.04 4.78 16.75
C VAL A 456 -0.05 5.50 15.85
N SER A 457 1.17 5.76 16.33
CA SER A 457 2.24 6.33 15.52
C SER A 457 3.62 5.94 16.05
N VAL A 458 4.60 6.07 15.16
CA VAL A 458 6.03 5.96 15.47
C VAL A 458 6.69 7.28 15.12
N PHE A 459 7.54 7.78 16.00
CA PHE A 459 8.40 8.92 15.76
C PHE A 459 9.85 8.45 15.67
N THR A 460 10.49 8.73 14.53
CA THR A 460 11.89 8.43 14.25
C THR A 460 12.46 9.45 13.27
N SER A 461 13.76 9.74 13.36
CA SER A 461 14.47 10.63 12.41
C SER A 461 13.80 12.00 12.18
N GLY A 462 13.11 12.54 13.18
CA GLY A 462 12.42 13.83 13.08
C GLY A 462 11.05 13.78 12.39
N GLU A 463 10.55 12.59 12.04
CA GLU A 463 9.26 12.40 11.39
C GLU A 463 8.30 11.59 12.28
N CYS A 464 7.00 11.90 12.19
CA CYS A 464 5.93 11.14 12.82
C CYS A 464 5.15 10.35 11.75
N VAL A 465 5.22 9.02 11.83
CA VAL A 465 4.57 8.10 10.89
C VAL A 465 3.34 7.50 11.56
N GLY A 466 2.18 7.68 10.94
CA GLY A 466 0.92 7.10 11.42
C GLY A 466 0.89 5.60 11.16
N LEU A 467 0.44 4.83 12.14
CA LEU A 467 0.27 3.38 12.01
C LEU A 467 -1.19 3.07 11.72
N GLU A 468 -1.45 2.44 10.59
CA GLU A 468 -2.76 1.86 10.32
C GLU A 468 -2.91 0.58 11.13
N SER A 469 -3.82 0.59 12.10
CA SER A 469 -4.29 -0.64 12.72
C SER A 469 -5.33 -1.23 11.78
N GLU A 470 -4.93 -2.17 10.93
CA GLU A 470 -5.89 -3.14 10.40
C GLU A 470 -6.58 -3.75 11.63
N GLY A 471 -7.90 -3.62 11.68
CA GLY A 471 -8.72 -4.10 12.79
C GLY A 471 -8.75 -5.62 12.80
N GLY A 472 -7.61 -6.25 13.10
CA GLY A 472 -7.50 -7.66 13.33
C GLY A 472 -8.26 -8.00 14.59
N GLN A 473 -9.43 -8.64 14.46
CA GLN A 473 -9.99 -9.44 15.53
C GLN A 473 -9.09 -10.67 15.72
N GLY A 474 -7.90 -10.45 16.30
CA GLY A 474 -6.95 -11.49 16.60
C GLY A 474 -7.58 -12.50 17.56
N LYS A 475 -7.54 -13.78 17.17
CA LYS A 475 -7.96 -14.90 18.02
C LYS A 475 -6.91 -15.06 19.11
N GLU A 476 -7.21 -14.58 20.31
CA GLU A 476 -6.32 -14.70 21.45
C GLU A 476 -6.14 -16.16 21.87
N ALA A 477 -4.90 -16.54 22.16
CA ALA A 477 -4.61 -17.82 22.78
C ALA A 477 -5.17 -17.82 24.22
N ALA A 478 -6.12 -18.71 24.46
CA ALA A 478 -6.64 -18.99 25.79
C ALA A 478 -5.51 -19.48 26.70
N SER A 479 -5.28 -18.77 27.81
CA SER A 479 -4.49 -19.28 28.93
C SER A 479 -4.83 -18.51 30.20
N GLU A 480 -5.75 -19.04 30.99
CA GLU A 480 -5.47 -19.62 32.32
C GLU A 480 -6.77 -20.28 32.84
N SER A 481 -6.63 -21.15 33.84
CA SER A 481 -7.73 -21.82 34.55
C SER A 481 -8.95 -20.91 34.76
N PRO A 482 -10.21 -21.40 34.64
CA PRO A 482 -11.39 -20.55 34.80
C PRO A 482 -11.32 -19.79 36.11
N ASP A 483 -11.25 -18.46 36.02
CA ASP A 483 -11.41 -17.55 37.16
C ASP A 483 -12.69 -17.97 37.90
N GLU A 484 -12.59 -18.11 39.21
CA GLU A 484 -13.70 -18.56 40.03
C GLU A 484 -14.95 -17.68 39.88
N LEU A 485 -14.77 -16.36 39.74
CA LEU A 485 -15.89 -15.44 39.52
C LEU A 485 -16.61 -15.77 38.21
N VAL A 486 -15.87 -16.14 37.16
CA VAL A 486 -16.42 -16.54 35.87
C VAL A 486 -17.15 -17.88 35.99
N SER A 487 -16.61 -18.84 36.75
CA SER A 487 -17.28 -20.12 37.02
C SER A 487 -18.60 -19.92 37.76
N VAL A 488 -18.62 -19.06 38.79
CA VAL A 488 -19.84 -18.69 39.53
C VAL A 488 -20.83 -17.98 38.63
N ALA A 489 -20.38 -17.01 37.80
CA ALA A 489 -21.24 -16.28 36.87
C ALA A 489 -21.88 -17.22 35.83
N LEU A 490 -21.15 -18.22 35.32
CA LEU A 490 -21.69 -19.19 34.36
C LEU A 490 -22.79 -20.08 34.98
N LEU A 491 -22.58 -20.54 36.21
CA LEU A 491 -23.54 -21.41 36.93
C LEU A 491 -24.75 -20.65 37.49
N GLY A 492 -24.55 -19.39 37.87
CA GLY A 492 -25.53 -18.52 38.52
C GLY A 492 -25.42 -18.54 40.04
N THR A 493 -25.59 -17.37 40.67
CA THR A 493 -25.42 -17.22 42.12
C THR A 493 -26.52 -17.90 42.95
N ALA A 494 -27.65 -18.27 42.32
CA ALA A 494 -28.66 -19.12 42.94
C ALA A 494 -28.16 -20.56 43.20
N ARG A 495 -27.13 -21.01 42.48
CA ARG A 495 -26.55 -22.37 42.61
C ARG A 495 -25.23 -22.38 43.39
N ARG A 496 -24.44 -21.31 43.30
CA ARG A 496 -23.14 -21.17 43.95
C ARG A 496 -22.89 -19.71 44.31
N ALA A 497 -22.67 -19.41 45.58
CA ALA A 497 -22.27 -18.06 46.00
C ALA A 497 -20.81 -17.76 45.62
N PRO A 498 -20.45 -16.49 45.33
CA PRO A 498 -19.05 -16.10 45.20
C PRO A 498 -18.33 -16.23 46.55
N ASP A 499 -17.06 -16.62 46.52
CA ASP A 499 -16.17 -16.71 47.69
C ASP A 499 -15.03 -15.69 47.54
N PRO A 500 -15.14 -14.50 48.16
CA PRO A 500 -14.11 -13.46 48.07
C PRO A 500 -12.73 -13.88 48.58
N SER A 501 -12.65 -14.89 49.46
CA SER A 501 -11.38 -15.31 50.09
C SER A 501 -10.39 -15.95 49.09
N ARG A 502 -10.90 -16.35 47.92
CA ARG A 502 -10.12 -16.98 46.85
C ARG A 502 -9.60 -15.98 45.80
N LEU A 503 -9.94 -14.71 45.95
CA LEU A 503 -9.43 -13.62 45.11
C LEU A 503 -8.02 -13.20 45.54
N PRO A 504 -7.24 -12.50 44.69
CA PRO A 504 -5.97 -11.89 45.10
C PRO A 504 -6.14 -11.02 46.34
N GLU A 505 -5.19 -11.05 47.27
CA GLU A 505 -5.34 -10.46 48.62
C GLU A 505 -5.90 -9.01 48.64
N PRO A 506 -5.43 -8.06 47.80
CA PRO A 506 -5.99 -6.70 47.80
C PRO A 506 -7.46 -6.66 47.37
N VAL A 507 -7.85 -7.54 46.45
CA VAL A 507 -9.23 -7.67 45.96
C VAL A 507 -10.09 -8.38 47.01
N ALA A 508 -9.58 -9.44 47.63
CA ALA A 508 -10.27 -10.19 48.68
C ALA A 508 -10.57 -9.31 49.90
N ALA A 509 -9.61 -8.48 50.33
CA ALA A 509 -9.78 -7.54 51.44
C ALA A 509 -10.88 -6.51 51.15
N ALA A 510 -10.89 -5.93 49.94
CA ALA A 510 -11.92 -4.98 49.53
C ALA A 510 -13.30 -5.65 49.38
N ALA A 511 -13.36 -6.82 48.76
CA ALA A 511 -14.60 -7.56 48.54
C ALA A 511 -15.24 -8.08 49.85
N SER A 512 -14.42 -8.43 50.85
CA SER A 512 -14.90 -8.87 52.17
C SER A 512 -15.58 -7.77 52.99
N ALA A 513 -15.39 -6.49 52.61
CA ALA A 513 -16.04 -5.35 53.25
C ALA A 513 -17.41 -5.00 52.63
N LEU A 514 -17.81 -5.69 51.56
CA LEU A 514 -19.09 -5.47 50.88
C LEU A 514 -20.20 -6.24 51.58
N ASP A 515 -21.34 -5.57 51.82
CA ASP A 515 -22.54 -6.17 52.43
C ASP A 515 -23.71 -6.07 51.44
N THR A 516 -23.74 -6.99 50.48
CA THR A 516 -24.73 -7.05 49.40
C THR A 516 -25.19 -8.48 49.15
N ASP A 517 -26.30 -8.68 48.43
CA ASP A 517 -26.71 -10.03 48.04
C ASP A 517 -25.69 -10.70 47.11
N PRO A 518 -25.68 -12.05 47.01
CA PRO A 518 -24.66 -12.80 46.28
C PRO A 518 -24.47 -12.40 44.81
N ALA A 519 -25.51 -11.90 44.13
CA ALA A 519 -25.41 -11.49 42.73
C ALA A 519 -24.64 -10.18 42.57
N PHE A 520 -24.95 -9.17 43.41
CA PHE A 520 -24.20 -7.92 43.42
C PHE A 520 -22.79 -8.09 44.00
N LEU A 521 -22.61 -8.96 45.01
CA LEU A 521 -21.28 -9.30 45.53
C LEU A 521 -20.38 -9.86 44.42
N LEU A 522 -20.93 -10.68 43.51
CA LEU A 522 -20.18 -11.18 42.35
C LEU A 522 -19.81 -10.05 41.38
N LEU A 523 -20.73 -9.14 41.06
CA LEU A 523 -20.51 -8.02 40.15
C LEU A 523 -19.49 -7.02 40.72
N GLU A 524 -19.59 -6.66 41.99
CA GLU A 524 -18.65 -5.76 42.67
C GLU A 524 -17.27 -6.42 42.82
N SER A 525 -17.20 -7.70 43.18
CA SER A 525 -15.94 -8.45 43.22
C SER A 525 -15.28 -8.54 41.83
N ALA A 526 -16.08 -8.71 40.78
CA ALA A 526 -15.60 -8.71 39.41
C ALA A 526 -15.07 -7.33 38.99
N ALA A 527 -15.75 -6.23 39.37
CA ALA A 527 -15.29 -4.87 39.08
C ALA A 527 -13.96 -4.55 39.81
N LEU A 528 -13.81 -4.97 41.07
CA LEU A 528 -12.57 -4.84 41.84
C LEU A 528 -11.44 -5.68 41.22
N ARG A 529 -11.74 -6.94 40.86
CA ARG A 529 -10.77 -7.84 40.21
C ARG A 529 -10.30 -7.29 38.87
N ASP A 530 -11.23 -6.73 38.08
CA ASP A 530 -10.94 -6.14 36.78
C ASP A 530 -10.06 -4.88 36.90
N SER A 531 -10.42 -3.97 37.81
CA SER A 531 -9.62 -2.78 38.10
C SER A 531 -8.20 -3.15 38.58
N PHE A 532 -8.08 -4.16 39.44
CA PHE A 532 -6.79 -4.66 39.91
C PHE A 532 -5.98 -5.33 38.79
N ALA A 533 -6.62 -6.11 37.92
CA ALA A 533 -5.94 -6.79 36.81
C ALA A 533 -5.40 -5.78 35.78
N HIS A 534 -6.14 -4.71 35.48
CA HIS A 534 -5.76 -3.70 34.50
C HIS A 534 -4.80 -2.63 35.06
N GLY A 535 -4.97 -2.24 36.32
CA GLY A 535 -4.06 -1.27 36.98
C GLY A 535 -2.79 -1.91 37.54
N GLY A 536 -2.83 -3.20 37.89
CA GLY A 536 -1.73 -3.94 38.48
C GLY A 536 -0.78 -4.62 37.49
N VAL A 537 -0.81 -4.22 36.21
CA VAL A 537 0.03 -4.80 35.16
C VAL A 537 1.51 -4.58 35.47
N ARG A 538 2.30 -5.64 35.30
CA ARG A 538 3.77 -5.56 35.30
C ARG A 538 4.28 -5.79 33.88
N ALA A 539 5.37 -5.11 33.54
CA ALA A 539 6.01 -5.31 32.25
C ALA A 539 6.54 -6.75 32.12
N ASP A 540 6.39 -7.31 30.93
CA ASP A 540 7.09 -8.52 30.50
C ASP A 540 8.60 -8.22 30.33
N THR A 541 9.38 -9.24 30.00
CA THR A 541 10.78 -9.08 29.56
C THR A 541 10.98 -9.67 28.17
N ALA A 542 11.71 -8.97 27.31
CA ALA A 542 12.14 -9.49 26.00
C ALA A 542 13.44 -8.82 25.56
N ASP A 543 14.19 -9.48 24.68
CA ASP A 543 15.41 -8.94 24.08
C ASP A 543 15.10 -8.29 22.72
N PRO A 544 15.63 -7.10 22.42
CA PRO A 544 15.48 -6.47 21.11
C PRO A 544 16.30 -7.22 20.03
N PRO A 545 15.85 -7.25 18.77
CA PRO A 545 16.61 -7.83 17.67
C PRO A 545 17.89 -7.02 17.39
N SER A 546 18.85 -7.63 16.70
CA SER A 546 19.98 -6.88 16.13
C SER A 546 19.46 -5.85 15.12
N ALA A 547 19.91 -4.60 15.24
CA ALA A 547 19.54 -3.55 14.31
C ALA A 547 20.01 -3.86 12.88
N ALA A 548 19.25 -3.40 11.89
CA ALA A 548 19.68 -3.53 10.50
C ALA A 548 20.87 -2.62 10.22
N VAL A 549 21.70 -3.05 9.27
CA VAL A 549 22.79 -2.26 8.72
C VAL A 549 22.24 -1.02 8.03
N ASP A 550 22.95 0.11 8.18
CA ASP A 550 22.61 1.36 7.51
C ASP A 550 22.82 1.26 6.00
N ASP A 551 21.93 1.90 5.23
CA ASP A 551 21.98 1.94 3.77
C ASP A 551 22.29 3.37 3.33
N ASP A 552 23.52 3.60 2.86
CA ASP A 552 24.03 4.93 2.50
C ASP A 552 23.43 5.49 1.21
N ARG A 553 22.72 4.67 0.42
CA ARG A 553 22.09 5.10 -0.85
C ARG A 553 21.00 6.12 -0.63
N PRO A 554 20.81 7.14 -1.48
CA PRO A 554 19.77 8.14 -1.27
C PRO A 554 18.37 7.51 -1.19
N ALA A 555 17.54 7.96 -0.24
CA ALA A 555 16.14 7.55 -0.18
C ALA A 555 15.33 8.23 -1.32
N LEU A 556 14.29 7.54 -1.82
CA LEU A 556 13.37 8.15 -2.78
C LEU A 556 12.77 9.45 -2.22
N PRO A 557 12.69 10.53 -3.02
CA PRO A 557 11.94 11.73 -2.63
C PRO A 557 10.49 11.39 -2.28
N ARG A 558 9.90 12.13 -1.33
CA ARG A 558 8.58 11.83 -0.77
C ARG A 558 7.47 11.72 -1.82
N ALA A 559 7.44 12.62 -2.81
CA ALA A 559 6.46 12.59 -3.90
C ALA A 559 6.60 11.31 -4.74
N VAL A 560 7.82 10.98 -5.14
CA VAL A 560 8.15 9.78 -5.92
C VAL A 560 7.81 8.50 -5.15
N ALA A 561 8.09 8.45 -3.84
CA ALA A 561 7.75 7.32 -2.99
C ALA A 561 6.24 7.14 -2.82
N ALA A 562 5.48 8.24 -2.67
CA ALA A 562 4.02 8.19 -2.62
C ALA A 562 3.43 7.66 -3.93
N ARG A 563 3.94 8.15 -5.07
CA ARG A 563 3.52 7.66 -6.40
C ARG A 563 3.84 6.19 -6.60
N LEU A 564 5.03 5.73 -6.20
CA LEU A 564 5.39 4.32 -6.26
C LEU A 564 4.45 3.47 -5.37
N SER A 565 4.14 3.93 -4.15
CA SER A 565 3.17 3.26 -3.27
C SER A 565 1.83 3.03 -3.97
N ASP A 566 1.29 4.06 -4.62
CA ASP A 566 0.01 3.95 -5.33
C ASP A 566 0.11 3.03 -6.55
N MET A 567 1.20 3.14 -7.32
CA MET A 567 1.46 2.26 -8.46
C MET A 567 1.60 0.79 -8.07
N LEU A 568 2.24 0.48 -6.94
CA LEU A 568 2.35 -0.89 -6.43
C LEU A 568 0.99 -1.42 -5.94
N ARG A 569 0.19 -0.57 -5.27
CA ARG A 569 -1.15 -0.94 -4.79
C ARG A 569 -2.08 -1.28 -5.96
N ASP A 570 -2.04 -0.46 -7.01
CA ASP A 570 -2.93 -0.58 -8.17
C ASP A 570 -2.38 -1.52 -9.26
N ARG A 571 -1.18 -2.08 -9.07
CA ARG A 571 -0.44 -2.87 -10.08
C ARG A 571 -0.35 -2.14 -11.42
N SER A 572 0.10 -0.89 -11.35
CA SER A 572 0.15 0.01 -12.49
C SER A 572 0.96 -0.59 -13.65
N PRO A 573 0.45 -0.52 -14.90
CA PRO A 573 1.19 -0.95 -16.08
C PRO A 573 2.39 -0.05 -16.41
N PHE A 574 2.57 1.06 -15.69
CA PHE A 574 3.64 2.03 -15.90
C PHE A 574 4.87 1.79 -15.01
N LEU A 575 4.87 0.72 -14.19
CA LEU A 575 6.04 0.32 -13.39
C LEU A 575 7.31 0.11 -14.24
N PRO A 576 7.27 -0.52 -15.44
CA PRO A 576 8.46 -0.66 -16.29
C PRO A 576 9.09 0.68 -16.66
N GLU A 577 8.26 1.66 -17.05
CA GLU A 577 8.72 3.02 -17.40
C GLU A 577 9.30 3.75 -16.19
N TRP A 578 8.64 3.63 -15.03
CA TRP A 578 9.13 4.20 -13.78
C TRP A 578 10.49 3.63 -13.37
N PHE A 579 10.67 2.31 -13.46
CA PHE A 579 11.95 1.66 -13.15
C PHE A 579 13.03 2.05 -14.16
N ALA A 580 12.70 2.15 -15.45
CA ALA A 580 13.64 2.59 -16.48
C ALA A 580 14.12 4.04 -16.21
N ALA A 581 13.20 4.93 -15.83
CA ALA A 581 13.52 6.33 -15.55
C ALA A 581 14.33 6.51 -14.24
N THR A 582 14.20 5.59 -13.29
CA THR A 582 14.96 5.61 -12.03
C THR A 582 16.25 4.80 -12.05
N ALA A 583 16.45 3.92 -13.04
CA ALA A 583 17.58 2.97 -13.10
C ALA A 583 18.97 3.61 -13.00
N ALA A 584 19.14 4.84 -13.49
CA ALA A 584 20.41 5.56 -13.43
C ALA A 584 20.81 5.99 -12.00
N ARG A 585 19.87 5.98 -11.05
CA ARG A 585 20.10 6.38 -9.67
C ARG A 585 19.79 5.20 -8.75
N ASP A 586 20.78 4.80 -7.96
CA ASP A 586 20.66 3.68 -7.03
C ASP A 586 19.95 4.13 -5.74
N PHE A 587 18.64 4.41 -5.84
CA PHE A 587 17.82 4.80 -4.71
C PHE A 587 17.49 3.62 -3.79
N ARG A 588 17.23 3.93 -2.52
CA ARG A 588 16.53 3.02 -1.59
C ARG A 588 15.09 3.50 -1.32
N ALA A 589 14.21 2.56 -1.02
CA ALA A 589 12.86 2.87 -0.54
C ALA A 589 12.94 3.57 0.84
N PRO A 590 12.04 4.50 1.15
CA PRO A 590 11.81 4.92 2.52
C PRO A 590 11.44 3.71 3.38
N ASP A 591 11.89 3.70 4.64
CA ASP A 591 11.74 2.53 5.53
C ASP A 591 10.27 2.08 5.65
N ALA A 592 9.33 3.03 5.71
CA ALA A 592 7.88 2.75 5.78
C ALA A 592 7.32 2.05 4.53
N LEU A 593 7.97 2.19 3.37
CA LEU A 593 7.53 1.60 2.10
C LEU A 593 8.06 0.16 1.90
N CYS A 594 9.08 -0.24 2.67
CA CYS A 594 9.71 -1.56 2.52
C CYS A 594 8.73 -2.75 2.62
N PRO A 595 7.77 -2.81 3.57
CA PRO A 595 6.77 -3.89 3.61
C PRO A 595 5.97 -4.04 2.31
N GLN A 596 5.57 -2.93 1.71
CA GLN A 596 4.82 -2.93 0.45
C GLN A 596 5.69 -3.38 -0.72
N VAL A 597 6.96 -2.92 -0.77
CA VAL A 597 7.93 -3.31 -1.80
C VAL A 597 8.22 -4.82 -1.74
N LEU A 598 8.44 -5.38 -0.54
CA LEU A 598 8.66 -6.82 -0.36
C LEU A 598 7.43 -7.65 -0.76
N THR A 599 6.24 -7.17 -0.38
CA THR A 599 4.97 -7.81 -0.78
C THR A 599 4.78 -7.78 -2.30
N ALA A 600 5.13 -6.67 -2.96
CA ALA A 600 5.11 -6.58 -4.41
C ALA A 600 6.12 -7.55 -5.05
N ALA A 601 7.33 -7.68 -4.49
CA ALA A 601 8.38 -8.57 -5.00
C ALA A 601 8.00 -10.06 -4.97
N LEU A 602 7.11 -10.47 -4.06
CA LEU A 602 6.54 -11.82 -4.06
C LEU A 602 5.68 -12.09 -5.30
N THR A 603 4.86 -11.12 -5.70
CA THR A 603 3.83 -11.30 -6.73
C THR A 603 4.27 -10.88 -8.13
N THR A 604 5.19 -9.92 -8.25
CA THR A 604 5.62 -9.33 -9.52
C THR A 604 6.99 -9.88 -9.92
N GLN A 605 7.00 -10.95 -10.72
CA GLN A 605 8.26 -11.60 -11.13
C GLN A 605 9.13 -10.71 -12.04
N GLU A 606 8.48 -9.95 -12.93
CA GLU A 606 9.14 -9.10 -13.94
C GLU A 606 10.04 -8.01 -13.34
N HIS A 607 9.63 -7.45 -12.20
CA HIS A 607 10.35 -6.35 -11.53
C HIS A 607 10.97 -6.76 -10.20
N ARG A 608 11.05 -8.06 -9.91
CA ARG A 608 11.46 -8.55 -8.59
C ARG A 608 12.84 -8.05 -8.22
N GLU A 609 13.79 -8.12 -9.14
CA GLU A 609 15.17 -7.70 -8.88
C GLU A 609 15.25 -6.21 -8.54
N GLN A 610 14.57 -5.36 -9.31
CA GLN A 610 14.51 -3.91 -9.10
C GLN A 610 13.83 -3.57 -7.75
N LEU A 611 12.76 -4.29 -7.39
CA LEU A 611 12.08 -4.12 -6.11
C LEU A 611 12.98 -4.50 -4.93
N LEU A 612 13.71 -5.62 -5.02
CA LEU A 612 14.64 -6.04 -3.97
C LEU A 612 15.82 -5.07 -3.84
N ARG A 613 16.37 -4.57 -4.96
CA ARG A 613 17.40 -3.51 -4.92
C ARG A 613 16.88 -2.26 -4.22
N LEU A 614 15.66 -1.83 -4.55
CA LEU A 614 15.04 -0.67 -3.92
C LEU A 614 14.80 -0.90 -2.42
N ALA A 615 14.39 -2.11 -2.01
CA ALA A 615 14.17 -2.44 -0.61
C ALA A 615 15.45 -2.39 0.24
N GLY A 616 16.62 -2.64 -0.36
CA GLY A 616 17.93 -2.41 0.26
C GLY A 616 18.23 -3.20 1.53
N ALA A 617 19.20 -2.71 2.32
CA ALA A 617 19.61 -3.38 3.56
C ALA A 617 18.44 -3.52 4.55
N ARG A 618 17.56 -2.50 4.60
CA ARG A 618 16.36 -2.51 5.42
C ARG A 618 15.40 -3.63 5.04
N GLY A 619 15.09 -3.75 3.75
CA GLY A 619 14.19 -4.77 3.25
C GLY A 619 14.74 -6.18 3.44
N ARG A 620 16.05 -6.37 3.26
CA ARG A 620 16.70 -7.66 3.50
C ARG A 620 16.59 -8.07 4.96
N TRP A 621 16.92 -7.16 5.88
CA TRP A 621 16.77 -7.39 7.31
C TRP A 621 15.32 -7.69 7.70
N LEU A 622 14.34 -6.98 7.15
CA LEU A 622 12.92 -7.28 7.35
C LEU A 622 12.53 -8.67 6.87
N ALA A 623 13.05 -9.10 5.72
CA ALA A 623 12.79 -10.43 5.17
C ALA A 623 13.37 -11.56 6.03
N GLU A 624 14.46 -11.32 6.79
CA GLU A 624 14.98 -12.28 7.78
C GLU A 624 14.01 -12.48 8.95
N GLN A 625 13.34 -11.39 9.38
CA GLN A 625 12.37 -11.40 10.47
C GLN A 625 10.99 -11.95 10.07
N HIS A 626 10.58 -11.78 8.81
CA HIS A 626 9.23 -12.11 8.35
C HIS A 626 9.14 -13.48 7.65
N PRO A 627 8.41 -14.48 8.20
CA PRO A 627 8.32 -15.82 7.62
C PRO A 627 7.87 -15.84 6.15
N GLY A 628 6.89 -15.02 5.78
CA GLY A 628 6.38 -14.91 4.40
C GLY A 628 7.30 -14.21 3.40
N TRP A 629 8.39 -13.57 3.83
CA TRP A 629 9.35 -12.90 2.93
C TRP A 629 10.70 -13.61 2.89
N ARG A 630 10.96 -14.61 3.75
CA ARG A 630 12.23 -15.33 3.83
C ARG A 630 12.67 -15.94 2.49
N ASN A 631 11.73 -16.36 1.66
CA ASN A 631 12.01 -16.90 0.32
C ASN A 631 12.62 -15.86 -0.64
N LEU A 632 12.48 -14.56 -0.37
CA LEU A 632 13.12 -13.49 -1.14
C LEU A 632 14.61 -13.36 -0.86
N LEU A 633 15.12 -13.86 0.27
CA LEU A 633 16.52 -13.73 0.65
C LEU A 633 17.49 -14.38 -0.35
N SER A 634 17.09 -15.52 -0.95
CA SER A 634 17.88 -16.19 -2.00
C SER A 634 17.85 -15.48 -3.35
N LEU A 635 16.91 -14.54 -3.53
CA LEU A 635 16.70 -13.77 -4.75
C LEU A 635 17.28 -12.36 -4.65
N TRP A 636 17.87 -12.01 -3.50
CA TRP A 636 18.44 -10.68 -3.29
C TRP A 636 19.63 -10.46 -4.24
N PRO A 637 19.69 -9.33 -4.96
CA PRO A 637 20.85 -8.99 -5.79
C PRO A 637 22.11 -8.91 -4.91
N SER A 638 23.17 -9.61 -5.32
CA SER A 638 24.47 -9.51 -4.67
C SER A 638 25.35 -8.55 -5.46
N ASP A 639 25.75 -7.46 -4.83
CA ASP A 639 26.78 -6.53 -5.33
C ASP A 639 28.20 -7.08 -5.12
N ASP A 640 28.34 -8.21 -4.42
CA ASP A 640 29.62 -8.89 -4.27
C ASP A 640 30.01 -9.55 -5.61
N ASP A 641 31.20 -9.17 -6.10
CA ASP A 641 31.86 -9.74 -7.29
C ASP A 641 33.05 -10.62 -6.89
N GLY A 642 33.21 -10.95 -5.61
CA GLY A 642 34.29 -11.80 -5.12
C GLY A 642 34.29 -13.21 -5.70
N ASP A 643 35.48 -13.75 -5.94
CA ASP A 643 35.71 -15.11 -6.46
C ASP A 643 35.06 -16.21 -5.60
N ASP A 644 34.77 -15.93 -4.33
CA ASP A 644 34.09 -16.84 -3.41
C ASP A 644 32.67 -17.19 -3.88
N LEU A 645 31.98 -16.28 -4.58
CA LEU A 645 30.66 -16.58 -5.17
C LEU A 645 30.75 -17.60 -6.31
N TRP A 646 31.81 -17.56 -7.12
CA TRP A 646 32.01 -18.57 -8.16
C TRP A 646 32.24 -19.96 -7.55
N ARG A 647 32.97 -20.02 -6.43
CA ARG A 647 33.38 -21.26 -5.75
C ARG A 647 32.29 -21.86 -4.85
N HIS A 648 31.52 -21.02 -4.16
CA HIS A 648 30.60 -21.43 -3.09
C HIS A 648 29.16 -20.95 -3.29
N GLY A 649 28.89 -20.15 -4.32
CA GLY A 649 27.55 -19.65 -4.61
C GLY A 649 26.60 -20.72 -5.15
N THR A 650 25.30 -20.46 -5.01
CA THR A 650 24.24 -21.25 -5.65
C THR A 650 24.31 -21.16 -7.19
N PRO A 651 23.71 -22.09 -7.94
CA PRO A 651 23.73 -22.04 -9.42
C PRO A 651 23.17 -20.73 -10.01
N ALA A 652 22.18 -20.11 -9.35
CA ALA A 652 21.67 -18.80 -9.78
C ALA A 652 22.71 -17.69 -9.57
N GLN A 653 23.36 -17.66 -8.41
CA GLN A 653 24.42 -16.68 -8.10
C GLN A 653 25.62 -16.83 -9.04
N ARG A 654 26.06 -18.06 -9.33
CA ARG A 654 27.16 -18.34 -10.27
C ARG A 654 26.87 -17.83 -11.68
N ARG A 655 25.65 -18.03 -12.19
CA ARG A 655 25.22 -17.52 -13.51
C ARG A 655 25.21 -15.99 -13.56
N SER A 656 24.62 -15.34 -12.56
CA SER A 656 24.59 -13.88 -12.50
C SER A 656 26.00 -13.28 -12.37
N TRP A 657 26.87 -13.90 -11.56
CA TRP A 657 28.26 -13.48 -11.42
C TRP A 657 29.04 -13.63 -12.73
N LEU A 658 28.94 -14.79 -13.40
CA LEU A 658 29.64 -15.02 -14.68
C LEU A 658 29.12 -14.09 -15.79
N ALA A 659 27.83 -13.77 -15.82
CA ALA A 659 27.26 -12.81 -16.76
C ALA A 659 27.79 -11.39 -16.54
N ARG A 660 27.89 -10.93 -15.28
CA ARG A 660 28.52 -9.64 -14.97
C ARG A 660 30.00 -9.61 -15.32
N LEU A 661 30.73 -10.68 -15.01
CA LEU A 661 32.13 -10.79 -15.38
C LEU A 661 32.29 -10.76 -16.90
N ARG A 662 31.45 -11.49 -17.65
CA ARG A 662 31.47 -11.53 -19.11
C ARG A 662 31.26 -10.14 -19.72
N HIS A 663 30.31 -9.38 -19.18
CA HIS A 663 30.03 -8.02 -19.64
C HIS A 663 31.23 -7.07 -19.44
N ARG A 664 31.98 -7.23 -18.33
CA ARG A 664 33.12 -6.38 -17.97
C ARG A 664 34.44 -6.82 -18.60
N ASP A 665 34.70 -8.11 -18.61
CA ASP A 665 35.93 -8.76 -19.07
C ASP A 665 35.61 -10.11 -19.72
N PRO A 666 35.37 -10.11 -21.05
CA PRO A 666 35.01 -11.32 -21.79
C PRO A 666 36.05 -12.44 -21.69
N ASP A 667 37.34 -12.08 -21.70
CA ASP A 667 38.44 -13.04 -21.70
C ASP A 667 38.56 -13.74 -20.33
N ALA A 668 38.44 -12.99 -19.22
CA ALA A 668 38.47 -13.56 -17.87
C ALA A 668 37.29 -14.51 -17.60
N ALA A 669 36.07 -14.15 -18.04
CA ALA A 669 34.89 -15.02 -17.90
C ALA A 669 35.09 -16.36 -18.63
N ARG A 670 35.61 -16.31 -19.85
CA ARG A 670 35.92 -17.49 -20.67
C ARG A 670 36.99 -18.35 -19.99
N GLU A 671 38.06 -17.75 -19.47
CA GLU A 671 39.15 -18.48 -18.80
C GLU A 671 38.65 -19.23 -17.56
N ILE A 672 37.89 -18.55 -16.69
CA ILE A 672 37.32 -19.16 -15.48
C ILE A 672 36.37 -20.32 -15.83
N LEU A 673 35.51 -20.14 -16.85
CA LEU A 673 34.61 -21.20 -17.30
C LEU A 673 35.38 -22.37 -17.92
N ALA A 674 36.43 -22.09 -18.72
CA ALA A 674 37.26 -23.12 -19.34
C ALA A 674 38.03 -23.95 -18.30
N GLU A 675 38.54 -23.31 -17.24
CA GLU A 675 39.24 -23.97 -16.14
C GLU A 675 38.34 -24.95 -15.37
N SER A 676 37.09 -24.56 -15.11
CA SER A 676 36.15 -25.40 -14.34
C SER A 676 35.33 -26.36 -15.22
N TRP A 677 35.37 -26.22 -16.55
CA TRP A 677 34.48 -26.92 -17.50
C TRP A 677 34.40 -28.43 -17.30
N ALA A 678 35.53 -29.08 -17.00
CA ALA A 678 35.57 -30.54 -16.80
C ALA A 678 34.83 -30.99 -15.54
N SER A 679 34.76 -30.14 -14.51
CA SER A 679 34.09 -30.40 -13.23
C SER A 679 32.64 -29.93 -13.16
N GLU A 680 32.17 -29.13 -14.12
CA GLU A 680 30.81 -28.58 -14.07
C GLU A 680 29.71 -29.65 -14.22
N PRO A 681 28.63 -29.59 -13.42
CA PRO A 681 27.46 -30.43 -13.63
C PRO A 681 26.84 -30.17 -14.99
N GLY A 682 26.51 -31.22 -15.73
CA GLY A 682 26.05 -31.04 -17.11
C GLY A 682 24.70 -30.33 -17.30
N ALA A 683 23.92 -30.07 -16.25
CA ALA A 683 22.71 -29.25 -16.34
C ALA A 683 23.07 -27.75 -16.32
N GLU A 684 24.09 -27.38 -15.55
CA GLU A 684 24.58 -26.01 -15.42
C GLU A 684 25.47 -25.62 -16.62
N LYS A 685 26.16 -26.60 -17.24
CA LYS A 685 27.02 -26.36 -18.41
C LYS A 685 26.33 -25.59 -19.53
N ALA A 686 25.10 -25.94 -19.91
CA ALA A 686 24.41 -25.28 -21.01
C ALA A 686 24.06 -23.82 -20.67
N ASP A 687 23.58 -23.57 -19.45
CA ASP A 687 23.29 -22.23 -18.95
C ASP A 687 24.55 -21.35 -18.89
N LEU A 688 25.65 -21.89 -18.34
CA LEU A 688 26.92 -21.18 -18.23
C LEU A 688 27.54 -20.91 -19.61
N LEU A 689 27.45 -21.86 -20.53
CA LEU A 689 27.94 -21.68 -21.89
C LEU A 689 27.13 -20.61 -22.65
N GLY A 690 25.81 -20.55 -22.42
CA GLY A 690 24.94 -19.54 -23.02
C GLY A 690 25.31 -18.10 -22.66
N ILE A 691 25.98 -17.87 -21.53
CA ILE A 691 26.45 -16.55 -21.11
C ILE A 691 27.48 -15.97 -22.09
N LEU A 692 28.24 -16.82 -22.80
CA LEU A 692 29.26 -16.37 -23.76
C LEU A 692 28.66 -15.64 -24.97
N ALA A 693 27.34 -15.69 -25.17
CA ALA A 693 26.64 -14.93 -26.22
C ALA A 693 26.91 -13.42 -26.10
N ASP A 694 27.02 -12.87 -24.89
CA ASP A 694 27.42 -11.48 -24.68
C ASP A 694 28.90 -11.31 -25.05
N GLY A 695 29.23 -10.40 -25.95
CA GLY A 695 30.61 -10.17 -26.40
C GLY A 695 31.29 -11.36 -27.10
N LEU A 696 30.53 -12.31 -27.68
CA LEU A 696 31.04 -13.51 -28.34
C LEU A 696 32.13 -13.19 -29.38
N GLY A 697 33.25 -13.91 -29.32
CA GLY A 697 34.37 -13.71 -30.23
C GLY A 697 35.17 -14.98 -30.55
N THR A 698 36.17 -14.83 -31.42
CA THR A 698 37.00 -15.95 -31.90
C THR A 698 37.80 -16.67 -30.79
N ARG A 699 38.05 -16.00 -29.66
CA ARG A 699 38.72 -16.62 -28.50
C ARG A 699 37.86 -17.64 -27.77
N ASP A 700 36.53 -17.56 -27.91
CA ASP A 700 35.58 -18.48 -27.31
C ASP A 700 35.50 -19.82 -28.08
N GLU A 701 35.94 -19.84 -29.35
CA GLU A 701 35.82 -20.98 -30.28
C GLU A 701 36.38 -22.28 -29.70
N SER A 702 37.55 -22.25 -29.05
CA SER A 702 38.18 -23.46 -28.52
C SER A 702 37.34 -24.15 -27.43
N LEU A 703 36.68 -23.36 -26.58
CA LEU A 703 35.80 -23.89 -25.52
C LEU A 703 34.51 -24.43 -26.14
N LEU A 704 33.95 -23.72 -27.13
CA LEU A 704 32.74 -24.14 -27.84
C LEU A 704 32.94 -25.42 -28.65
N GLU A 705 34.07 -25.58 -29.35
CA GLU A 705 34.43 -26.83 -30.05
C GLU A 705 34.59 -27.98 -29.05
N THR A 706 35.19 -27.73 -27.87
CA THR A 706 35.24 -28.75 -26.80
C THR A 706 33.83 -29.12 -26.30
N ALA A 707 32.90 -28.15 -26.25
CA ALA A 707 31.52 -28.37 -25.82
C ALA A 707 30.68 -29.16 -26.85
N LEU A 708 31.05 -29.17 -28.14
CA LEU A 708 30.41 -30.03 -29.15
C LEU A 708 30.62 -31.53 -28.89
N ASP A 709 31.64 -31.91 -28.14
CA ASP A 709 31.91 -33.31 -27.76
C ASP A 709 31.25 -33.72 -26.43
N ASP A 710 30.48 -32.84 -25.79
CA ASP A 710 29.83 -33.16 -24.51
C ASP A 710 28.74 -34.24 -24.69
N ARG A 711 28.62 -35.13 -23.69
CA ARG A 711 27.65 -36.23 -23.71
C ARG A 711 26.21 -35.73 -23.74
N ARG A 712 25.92 -34.56 -23.17
CA ARG A 712 24.57 -33.99 -23.09
C ARG A 712 24.20 -33.23 -24.37
N ALA A 713 23.04 -33.56 -24.93
CA ALA A 713 22.57 -32.95 -26.17
C ALA A 713 22.32 -31.44 -26.05
N GLU A 714 21.92 -30.95 -24.87
CA GLU A 714 21.65 -29.53 -24.62
C GLU A 714 22.93 -28.69 -24.68
N VAL A 715 24.02 -29.17 -24.08
CA VAL A 715 25.33 -28.51 -24.13
C VAL A 715 25.84 -28.38 -25.57
N ARG A 716 25.77 -29.48 -26.34
CA ARG A 716 26.14 -29.46 -27.77
C ARG A 716 25.29 -28.48 -28.58
N ARG A 717 23.98 -28.41 -28.30
CA ARG A 717 23.06 -27.50 -28.99
C ARG A 717 23.41 -26.04 -28.70
N THR A 718 23.68 -25.68 -27.45
CA THR A 718 24.11 -24.33 -27.07
C THR A 718 25.44 -23.99 -27.75
N ALA A 719 26.42 -24.91 -27.74
CA ALA A 719 27.71 -24.72 -28.40
C ALA A 719 27.56 -24.49 -29.91
N ALA A 720 26.82 -25.34 -30.60
CA ALA A 720 26.54 -25.20 -32.03
C ALA A 720 25.81 -23.88 -32.35
N SER A 721 24.84 -23.48 -31.53
CA SER A 721 24.13 -22.21 -31.70
C SER A 721 25.05 -21.00 -31.59
N LEU A 722 26.01 -21.01 -30.67
CA LEU A 722 27.00 -19.93 -30.52
C LEU A 722 28.02 -19.95 -31.66
N LEU A 723 28.50 -21.13 -32.08
CA LEU A 723 29.45 -21.26 -33.19
C LEU A 723 28.88 -20.80 -34.54
N THR A 724 27.58 -20.93 -34.76
CA THR A 724 26.89 -20.39 -35.95
C THR A 724 27.12 -18.89 -36.11
N VAL A 725 27.17 -18.13 -35.01
CA VAL A 725 27.38 -16.68 -35.02
C VAL A 725 28.82 -16.29 -35.41
N LEU A 726 29.77 -17.24 -35.40
CA LEU A 726 31.18 -17.04 -35.76
C LEU A 726 31.43 -17.51 -37.22
N PRO A 727 31.35 -16.63 -38.23
CA PRO A 727 31.34 -17.01 -39.66
C PRO A 727 32.65 -17.63 -40.16
N ASP A 728 33.75 -17.38 -39.43
CA ASP A 728 35.10 -17.86 -39.72
C ASP A 728 35.53 -19.03 -38.82
N SER A 729 34.63 -19.58 -37.99
CA SER A 729 34.93 -20.73 -37.14
C SER A 729 35.19 -22.02 -37.94
N ALA A 730 35.86 -22.98 -37.33
CA ALA A 730 36.02 -24.32 -37.87
C ALA A 730 34.67 -24.98 -38.11
N PHE A 731 33.72 -24.83 -37.17
CA PHE A 731 32.32 -25.21 -37.35
C PHE A 731 31.69 -24.61 -38.61
N ALA A 732 31.78 -23.30 -38.80
CA ALA A 732 31.23 -22.62 -39.99
C ALA A 732 31.85 -23.15 -41.29
N ARG A 733 33.16 -23.44 -41.31
CA ARG A 733 33.82 -24.10 -42.45
C ARG A 733 33.24 -25.49 -42.73
N ARG A 734 32.97 -26.30 -41.69
CA ARG A 734 32.31 -27.61 -41.82
C ARG A 734 30.89 -27.48 -42.37
N MET A 735 30.13 -26.48 -41.91
CA MET A 735 28.77 -26.22 -42.42
C MET A 735 28.77 -25.79 -43.89
N ARG A 736 29.68 -24.88 -44.30
CA ARG A 736 29.87 -24.50 -45.71
C ARG A 736 30.25 -25.70 -46.59
N HIS A 737 31.10 -26.60 -46.09
CA HIS A 737 31.44 -27.81 -46.81
C HIS A 737 30.20 -28.68 -47.06
N ARG A 738 29.43 -28.98 -46.00
CA ARG A 738 28.19 -29.78 -46.11
C ARG A 738 27.14 -29.10 -47.00
N ALA A 739 26.98 -27.78 -46.91
CA ALA A 739 26.08 -27.01 -47.76
C ALA A 739 26.40 -27.15 -49.25
N ARG A 740 27.69 -27.16 -49.62
CA ARG A 740 28.13 -27.39 -51.02
C ARG A 740 27.84 -28.80 -51.52
N GLU A 741 27.89 -29.79 -50.63
CA GLU A 741 27.59 -31.19 -50.99
C GLU A 741 26.08 -31.43 -51.10
N TRP A 742 25.29 -30.83 -50.20
CA TRP A 742 23.85 -31.10 -50.10
C TRP A 742 23.03 -30.19 -51.02
N VAL A 743 23.51 -28.98 -51.32
CA VAL A 743 22.81 -28.01 -52.16
C VAL A 743 23.69 -27.67 -53.35
N VAL A 744 23.41 -28.34 -54.48
CA VAL A 744 24.18 -28.16 -55.72
C VAL A 744 23.38 -27.24 -56.67
N PRO A 745 23.84 -26.00 -56.93
CA PRO A 745 23.20 -25.14 -57.92
C PRO A 745 23.39 -25.71 -59.33
N ASN A 746 22.41 -25.58 -60.24
CA ASN A 746 22.66 -25.94 -61.65
C ASN A 746 23.54 -24.89 -62.32
N ALA A 747 24.25 -25.33 -63.37
CA ALA A 747 25.16 -24.50 -64.15
C ALA A 747 24.49 -23.32 -64.90
N ASP A 748 23.16 -23.32 -65.01
CA ASP A 748 22.37 -22.26 -65.65
C ASP A 748 21.79 -21.23 -64.65
N GLY A 749 22.10 -21.36 -63.36
CA GLY A 749 21.58 -20.51 -62.30
C GLY A 749 20.13 -20.82 -61.88
N SER A 750 19.56 -21.94 -62.34
CA SER A 750 18.23 -22.41 -61.95
C SER A 750 18.29 -23.68 -61.08
N LEU A 751 17.16 -24.08 -60.48
CA LEU A 751 16.92 -25.33 -59.75
C LEU A 751 18.09 -25.93 -58.95
N ALA A 752 18.25 -25.58 -57.67
CA ALA A 752 19.21 -26.28 -56.81
C ALA A 752 18.80 -27.75 -56.64
N ARG A 753 19.68 -28.69 -56.99
CA ARG A 753 19.51 -30.11 -56.67
C ARG A 753 19.87 -30.31 -55.21
N ILE A 754 18.90 -30.78 -54.42
CA ILE A 754 19.07 -31.03 -53.00
C ILE A 754 19.32 -32.52 -52.79
N ALA A 755 20.49 -32.86 -52.27
CA ALA A 755 20.97 -34.23 -52.04
C ALA A 755 21.34 -34.41 -50.55
N VAL A 756 20.32 -34.44 -49.69
CA VAL A 756 20.51 -34.69 -48.25
C VAL A 756 20.80 -36.19 -48.04
N PRO A 757 21.88 -36.57 -47.33
CA PRO A 757 22.20 -37.97 -47.03
C PRO A 757 21.11 -38.66 -46.22
N ASP A 758 20.90 -39.97 -46.48
CA ASP A 758 19.98 -40.81 -45.72
C ASP A 758 20.48 -41.10 -44.30
N ASP A 759 21.80 -41.22 -44.12
CA ASP A 759 22.46 -41.42 -42.83
C ASP A 759 23.43 -40.29 -42.51
N LEU A 760 23.39 -39.79 -41.27
CA LEU A 760 24.33 -38.80 -40.76
C LEU A 760 25.62 -39.49 -40.27
N ASP A 761 26.77 -38.87 -40.54
CA ASP A 761 28.06 -39.27 -39.94
C ASP A 761 28.13 -38.84 -38.45
N ALA A 762 29.20 -39.23 -37.75
CA ALA A 762 29.38 -38.86 -36.34
C ALA A 762 29.58 -37.34 -36.19
N ASP A 763 30.36 -36.75 -37.10
CA ASP A 763 30.72 -35.33 -37.08
C ASP A 763 29.49 -34.42 -37.24
N ALA A 764 28.55 -34.77 -38.12
CA ALA A 764 27.31 -34.03 -38.33
C ALA A 764 26.41 -34.07 -37.09
N ARG A 765 26.41 -35.20 -36.35
CA ARG A 765 25.67 -35.32 -35.08
C ARG A 765 26.31 -34.50 -33.96
N CYS A 766 27.64 -34.44 -33.90
CA CYS A 766 28.36 -33.58 -32.96
C CYS A 766 28.10 -32.10 -33.28
N ASP A 767 28.09 -31.74 -34.56
CA ASP A 767 27.76 -30.39 -35.06
C ASP A 767 26.27 -30.01 -34.91
N GLY A 768 25.44 -30.86 -34.29
CA GLY A 768 24.06 -30.55 -33.95
C GLY A 768 23.01 -30.88 -35.03
N ILE A 769 23.40 -31.49 -36.15
CA ILE A 769 22.46 -32.01 -37.15
C ILE A 769 21.90 -33.35 -36.65
N THR A 770 20.58 -33.44 -36.47
CA THR A 770 19.92 -34.62 -35.87
C THR A 770 18.54 -34.92 -36.45
N ASP A 771 18.12 -36.18 -36.32
CA ASP A 771 16.79 -36.65 -36.75
C ASP A 771 15.67 -36.28 -35.77
N ARG A 772 16.01 -35.68 -34.62
CA ARG A 772 15.03 -35.31 -33.59
C ARG A 772 14.53 -33.89 -33.85
N THR A 773 13.63 -33.73 -34.81
CA THR A 773 13.01 -32.43 -35.15
C THR A 773 11.62 -32.28 -34.51
N VAL A 774 11.52 -32.51 -33.19
CA VAL A 774 10.24 -32.45 -32.45
C VAL A 774 9.58 -31.08 -32.56
N GLU A 775 10.39 -30.03 -32.70
CA GLU A 775 9.95 -28.63 -32.84
C GLU A 775 9.40 -28.31 -34.24
N PHE A 776 9.80 -29.07 -35.28
CA PHE A 776 9.49 -28.75 -36.67
C PHE A 776 9.18 -30.05 -37.45
N ALA A 777 7.90 -30.40 -37.53
CA ALA A 777 7.44 -31.66 -38.11
C ALA A 777 7.11 -31.51 -39.60
N TYR A 778 8.12 -31.46 -40.46
CA TYR A 778 7.92 -31.56 -41.91
C TYR A 778 7.36 -32.93 -42.28
N ARG A 779 6.41 -32.96 -43.22
CA ARG A 779 5.81 -34.19 -43.73
C ARG A 779 5.85 -34.22 -45.24
N TRP A 780 6.12 -35.39 -45.79
CA TRP A 780 6.08 -35.65 -47.22
C TRP A 780 5.40 -37.00 -47.46
N ASN A 781 4.42 -37.03 -48.37
CA ASN A 781 3.60 -38.23 -48.65
C ASN A 781 3.00 -38.90 -47.40
N GLY A 782 2.64 -38.09 -46.39
CA GLY A 782 2.01 -38.56 -45.14
C GLY A 782 2.98 -39.06 -44.07
N ALA A 783 4.28 -39.18 -44.36
CA ALA A 783 5.33 -39.58 -43.41
C ALA A 783 6.20 -38.40 -42.97
N PRO A 784 6.89 -38.47 -41.81
CA PRO A 784 7.90 -37.48 -41.42
C PRO A 784 9.02 -37.35 -42.46
N ASP A 785 9.33 -36.13 -42.90
CA ASP A 785 10.44 -35.85 -43.84
C ASP A 785 11.69 -35.44 -43.06
N LEU A 786 12.50 -36.44 -42.66
CA LEU A 786 13.74 -36.21 -41.92
C LEU A 786 14.77 -35.43 -42.74
N ALA A 787 14.80 -35.61 -44.07
CA ALA A 787 15.70 -34.90 -44.96
C ALA A 787 15.38 -33.39 -44.99
N ALA A 788 14.10 -33.03 -45.01
CA ALA A 788 13.66 -31.64 -44.86
C ALA A 788 14.11 -31.04 -43.51
N GLY A 789 13.96 -31.79 -42.41
CA GLY A 789 14.43 -31.36 -41.08
C GLY A 789 15.94 -31.12 -41.00
N ARG A 790 16.73 -32.06 -41.53
CA ARG A 790 18.20 -31.95 -41.61
C ARG A 790 18.64 -30.78 -42.48
N LEU A 791 17.94 -30.54 -43.61
CA LEU A 791 18.22 -29.41 -44.49
C LEU A 791 18.05 -28.08 -43.77
N ARG A 792 16.95 -27.88 -43.03
CA ARG A 792 16.76 -26.66 -42.23
C ARG A 792 17.90 -26.45 -41.23
N GLN A 793 18.28 -27.48 -40.49
CA GLN A 793 19.38 -27.40 -39.51
C GLN A 793 20.70 -26.98 -40.17
N LEU A 794 21.04 -27.58 -41.32
CA LEU A 794 22.23 -27.20 -42.07
C LEU A 794 22.17 -25.75 -42.54
N VAL A 795 21.02 -25.33 -43.09
CA VAL A 795 20.84 -23.96 -43.61
C VAL A 795 20.94 -22.94 -42.49
N ALA A 796 20.32 -23.21 -41.33
CA ALA A 796 20.39 -22.38 -40.14
C ALA A 796 21.83 -22.23 -39.60
N ALA A 797 22.62 -23.31 -39.66
CA ALA A 797 24.01 -23.32 -39.18
C ALA A 797 25.04 -22.81 -40.20
N THR A 798 24.62 -22.56 -41.45
CA THR A 798 25.54 -22.11 -42.51
C THR A 798 25.54 -20.59 -42.60
N PRO A 799 26.73 -19.93 -42.58
CA PRO A 799 26.83 -18.48 -42.74
C PRO A 799 26.11 -17.93 -43.98
N LEU A 800 25.44 -16.78 -43.84
CA LEU A 800 24.57 -16.22 -44.88
C LEU A 800 25.32 -15.73 -46.13
N ASP A 801 26.57 -15.31 -45.98
CA ASP A 801 27.47 -14.97 -47.08
C ASP A 801 27.73 -16.16 -48.01
N HIS A 802 27.65 -17.39 -47.51
CA HIS A 802 27.70 -18.61 -48.33
C HIS A 802 26.53 -18.64 -49.31
N TRP A 803 25.31 -18.46 -48.78
CA TRP A 803 24.09 -18.47 -49.58
C TRP A 803 24.06 -17.32 -50.58
N ALA A 804 24.53 -16.14 -50.17
CA ALA A 804 24.67 -14.99 -51.06
C ALA A 804 25.65 -15.26 -52.22
N ALA A 805 26.76 -15.94 -51.95
CA ALA A 805 27.75 -16.32 -52.96
C ALA A 805 27.24 -17.41 -53.92
N VAL A 806 26.44 -18.37 -53.42
CA VAL A 806 25.96 -19.52 -54.19
C VAL A 806 24.69 -19.22 -54.98
N LEU A 807 23.73 -18.51 -54.38
CA LEU A 807 22.39 -18.27 -54.94
C LEU A 807 22.15 -16.80 -55.34
N GLY A 808 23.13 -15.93 -55.12
CA GLY A 808 23.01 -14.49 -55.34
C GLY A 808 22.38 -13.75 -54.15
N PRO A 809 22.08 -12.45 -54.30
CA PRO A 809 21.55 -11.61 -53.22
C PRO A 809 20.27 -12.19 -52.58
N PRO A 810 19.94 -11.83 -51.33
CA PRO A 810 18.81 -12.43 -50.58
C PRO A 810 17.50 -12.48 -51.36
N ALA A 811 17.13 -11.38 -52.04
CA ALA A 811 15.91 -11.30 -52.85
C ALA A 811 15.87 -12.27 -54.05
N THR A 812 17.04 -12.65 -54.58
CA THR A 812 17.19 -13.64 -55.66
C THR A 812 17.19 -15.05 -55.08
N ALA A 813 17.90 -15.27 -53.97
CA ALA A 813 17.96 -16.56 -53.29
C ALA A 813 16.56 -17.09 -52.90
N LEU A 814 15.67 -16.20 -52.43
CA LEU A 814 14.28 -16.54 -52.09
C LEU A 814 13.41 -16.92 -53.28
N ARG A 815 13.83 -16.61 -54.52
CA ARG A 815 13.10 -16.92 -55.76
C ARG A 815 13.66 -18.15 -56.48
N VAL A 816 14.69 -18.79 -55.91
CA VAL A 816 15.27 -20.00 -56.50
C VAL A 816 14.21 -21.10 -56.53
N THR A 817 14.00 -21.67 -57.72
CA THR A 817 13.12 -22.81 -57.88
C THR A 817 13.75 -24.01 -57.17
N VAL A 818 13.00 -24.68 -56.29
CA VAL A 818 13.43 -25.90 -55.59
C VAL A 818 12.25 -26.88 -55.55
N GLU A 819 12.53 -28.16 -55.29
CA GLU A 819 11.48 -29.14 -55.06
C GLU A 819 10.55 -28.67 -53.92
N GLU A 820 9.24 -28.78 -54.12
CA GLU A 820 8.20 -28.28 -53.19
C GLU A 820 8.47 -28.65 -51.73
N ARG A 821 8.86 -29.91 -51.50
CA ARG A 821 9.16 -30.45 -50.16
C ARG A 821 10.27 -29.71 -49.40
N PHE A 822 11.19 -29.05 -50.10
CA PHE A 822 12.37 -28.41 -49.50
C PHE A 822 12.28 -26.88 -49.42
N ARG A 823 11.27 -26.26 -50.04
CA ARG A 823 11.13 -24.80 -50.04
C ARG A 823 10.94 -24.23 -48.64
N GLN A 824 10.01 -24.80 -47.87
CA GLN A 824 9.74 -24.34 -46.51
C GLN A 824 10.95 -24.57 -45.57
N PRO A 825 11.60 -25.76 -45.56
CA PRO A 825 12.84 -25.96 -44.79
C PRO A 825 13.97 -24.99 -45.11
N LEU A 826 14.19 -24.66 -46.39
CA LEU A 826 15.18 -23.65 -46.80
C LEU A 826 14.82 -22.28 -46.25
N PHE A 827 13.56 -21.87 -46.43
CA PHE A 827 13.08 -20.58 -45.93
C PHE A 827 13.21 -20.49 -44.40
N ASP A 828 12.70 -21.47 -43.67
CA ASP A 828 12.78 -21.50 -42.20
C ASP A 828 14.23 -21.53 -41.71
N GLY A 829 15.12 -22.25 -42.41
CA GLY A 829 16.56 -22.25 -42.10
C GLY A 829 17.22 -20.90 -42.32
N TRP A 830 16.87 -20.18 -43.39
CA TRP A 830 17.36 -18.82 -43.61
C TRP A 830 16.80 -17.83 -42.58
N VAL A 831 15.55 -18.02 -42.11
CA VAL A 831 15.01 -17.24 -40.99
C VAL A 831 15.83 -17.45 -39.73
N ASP A 832 16.11 -18.71 -39.35
CA ASP A 832 16.90 -19.01 -38.17
C ASP A 832 18.35 -18.45 -38.31
N ALA A 833 18.97 -18.55 -39.49
CA ALA A 833 20.29 -17.98 -39.76
C ALA A 833 20.30 -16.44 -39.74
N ALA A 834 19.30 -15.78 -40.32
CA ALA A 834 19.18 -14.32 -40.33
C ALA A 834 19.06 -13.75 -38.91
N LEU A 835 18.26 -14.41 -38.07
CA LEU A 835 18.10 -14.03 -36.67
C LEU A 835 19.35 -14.32 -35.83
N ALA A 836 20.05 -15.42 -36.10
CA ALA A 836 21.28 -15.75 -35.40
C ALA A 836 22.43 -14.78 -35.72
N HIS A 837 22.53 -14.32 -36.97
CA HIS A 837 23.60 -13.42 -37.41
C HIS A 837 23.25 -11.93 -37.27
N GLY A 838 21.98 -11.58 -37.08
CA GLY A 838 21.53 -10.18 -37.08
C GLY A 838 21.74 -9.49 -38.43
N ASP A 839 21.52 -10.20 -39.55
CA ASP A 839 21.75 -9.68 -40.91
C ASP A 839 20.51 -8.91 -41.43
N PRO A 840 20.58 -7.56 -41.57
CA PRO A 840 19.41 -6.76 -41.91
C PRO A 840 18.94 -6.96 -43.35
N ASP A 841 19.83 -7.28 -44.28
CA ASP A 841 19.50 -7.47 -45.70
C ASP A 841 18.73 -8.77 -45.91
N TRP A 842 19.17 -9.84 -45.26
CA TRP A 842 18.45 -11.11 -45.22
C TRP A 842 17.13 -10.99 -44.46
N ALA A 843 17.12 -10.32 -43.30
CA ALA A 843 15.90 -10.11 -42.52
C ALA A 843 14.83 -9.34 -43.33
N ALA A 844 15.22 -8.27 -44.03
CA ALA A 844 14.32 -7.49 -44.89
C ALA A 844 13.75 -8.32 -46.04
N ALA A 845 14.59 -9.11 -46.71
CA ALA A 845 14.17 -9.98 -47.82
C ALA A 845 13.21 -11.08 -47.34
N LEU A 846 13.52 -11.74 -46.21
CA LEU A 846 12.69 -12.78 -45.61
C LEU A 846 11.36 -12.24 -45.11
N PHE A 847 11.37 -11.07 -44.46
CA PHE A 847 10.16 -10.39 -44.01
C PHE A 847 9.22 -10.04 -45.18
N ALA A 848 9.77 -9.62 -46.33
CA ALA A 848 9.00 -9.35 -47.54
C ALA A 848 8.57 -10.64 -48.28
N GLY A 849 9.32 -11.73 -48.13
CA GLY A 849 9.17 -12.98 -48.87
C GLY A 849 8.04 -13.90 -48.43
N GLY A 850 7.49 -13.73 -47.22
CA GLY A 850 6.33 -14.49 -46.77
C GLY A 850 6.23 -14.70 -45.25
N ILE A 851 5.21 -15.46 -44.85
CA ILE A 851 4.93 -15.83 -43.46
C ILE A 851 5.58 -17.21 -43.20
N PRO A 852 6.48 -17.36 -42.20
CA PRO A 852 7.03 -18.68 -41.82
C PRO A 852 5.91 -19.67 -41.43
N SER A 853 6.19 -20.96 -41.27
CA SER A 853 5.22 -22.02 -40.89
C SER A 853 4.35 -21.70 -39.63
N ASP A 854 3.40 -22.57 -39.24
CA ASP A 854 2.35 -22.41 -38.19
C ASP A 854 2.72 -21.70 -36.85
N THR A 855 4.00 -21.46 -36.54
CA THR A 855 4.55 -20.59 -35.46
C THR A 855 4.83 -19.14 -35.90
N ALA A 856 4.27 -18.69 -37.02
CA ALA A 856 4.78 -17.62 -37.88
C ALA A 856 4.92 -16.21 -37.30
N LEU A 857 4.06 -15.83 -36.36
CA LEU A 857 3.92 -14.43 -35.97
C LEU A 857 5.10 -13.93 -35.12
N LEU A 858 5.63 -14.80 -34.24
CA LEU A 858 6.78 -14.46 -33.39
C LEU A 858 8.04 -14.28 -34.23
N ARG A 859 8.34 -15.24 -35.13
CA ARG A 859 9.50 -15.15 -36.04
C ARG A 859 9.39 -13.96 -36.99
N ARG A 860 8.20 -13.66 -37.50
CA ARG A 860 7.97 -12.46 -38.32
C ARG A 860 8.26 -11.17 -37.55
N ARG A 861 7.90 -11.10 -36.27
CA ARG A 861 8.21 -9.96 -35.39
C ARG A 861 9.71 -9.85 -35.10
N GLU A 862 10.39 -10.97 -34.88
CA GLU A 862 11.85 -11.00 -34.70
C GLU A 862 12.56 -10.49 -35.96
N LEU A 863 12.19 -10.99 -37.15
CA LEU A 863 12.71 -10.48 -38.42
C LEU A 863 12.43 -8.99 -38.59
N PHE A 864 11.23 -8.56 -38.23
CA PHE A 864 10.86 -7.14 -38.27
C PHE A 864 11.74 -6.28 -37.35
N ALA A 865 12.16 -6.80 -36.18
CA ALA A 865 13.01 -6.07 -35.24
C ALA A 865 14.42 -5.79 -35.79
N GLU A 866 14.94 -6.65 -36.67
CA GLU A 866 16.25 -6.51 -37.32
C GLU A 866 16.28 -5.41 -38.41
N LEU A 867 15.13 -5.02 -38.96
CA LEU A 867 15.07 -3.92 -39.94
C LEU A 867 15.50 -2.60 -39.31
N ALA A 868 16.07 -1.68 -40.09
CA ALA A 868 16.37 -0.33 -39.62
C ALA A 868 15.12 0.37 -39.05
N ALA A 869 15.27 1.14 -37.97
CA ALA A 869 14.15 1.76 -37.26
C ALA A 869 13.24 2.60 -38.17
N GLU A 870 13.81 3.30 -39.15
CA GLU A 870 13.06 4.08 -40.15
C GLU A 870 12.20 3.19 -41.06
N ASP A 871 12.71 2.02 -41.46
CA ASP A 871 11.99 1.06 -42.30
C ASP A 871 10.85 0.40 -41.54
N ARG A 872 11.07 0.11 -40.25
CA ARG A 872 10.03 -0.39 -39.34
C ARG A 872 8.87 0.59 -39.24
N VAL A 873 9.16 1.87 -38.97
CA VAL A 873 8.14 2.92 -38.91
C VAL A 873 7.43 3.07 -40.27
N ARG A 874 8.18 3.11 -41.38
CA ARG A 874 7.59 3.23 -42.73
C ARG A 874 6.70 2.05 -43.10
N HIS A 875 6.99 0.85 -42.60
CA HIS A 875 6.14 -0.32 -42.79
C HIS A 875 4.84 -0.20 -41.98
N LEU A 876 4.93 0.12 -40.69
CA LEU A 876 3.76 0.27 -39.81
C LEU A 876 2.79 1.37 -40.30
N LEU A 877 3.32 2.48 -40.83
CA LEU A 877 2.52 3.57 -41.40
C LEU A 877 1.77 3.17 -42.68
N ARG A 878 2.15 2.08 -43.36
CA ARG A 878 1.45 1.57 -44.55
C ARG A 878 0.28 0.64 -44.21
N LEU A 879 0.23 0.12 -42.98
CA LEU A 879 -0.85 -0.76 -42.54
C LEU A 879 -2.10 0.09 -42.23
N ASP A 880 -3.20 -0.21 -42.90
CA ASP A 880 -4.50 0.43 -42.64
C ASP A 880 -5.35 -0.41 -41.67
N GLY A 881 -6.58 0.04 -41.42
CA GLY A 881 -7.48 -0.64 -40.48
C GLY A 881 -7.88 -2.08 -40.87
N SER A 882 -7.56 -2.55 -42.07
CA SER A 882 -7.78 -3.96 -42.46
C SER A 882 -6.66 -4.89 -41.96
N TRP A 883 -5.50 -4.35 -41.60
CA TRP A 883 -4.32 -5.08 -41.13
C TRP A 883 -4.00 -4.85 -39.66
N LEU A 884 -5.01 -4.51 -38.85
CA LEU A 884 -4.82 -4.13 -37.45
C LEU A 884 -4.19 -5.25 -36.60
N SER A 885 -4.50 -6.51 -36.90
CA SER A 885 -3.88 -7.67 -36.23
C SER A 885 -2.39 -7.81 -36.55
N GLU A 886 -1.97 -7.47 -37.77
CA GLU A 886 -0.55 -7.47 -38.15
C GLU A 886 0.17 -6.28 -37.50
N LEU A 887 -0.45 -5.10 -37.50
CA LEU A 887 0.06 -3.93 -36.80
C LEU A 887 0.26 -4.23 -35.31
N GLU A 888 -0.74 -4.80 -34.63
CA GLU A 888 -0.66 -5.17 -33.21
C GLU A 888 0.47 -6.18 -32.94
N ALA A 889 0.66 -7.14 -33.84
CA ALA A 889 1.72 -8.13 -33.73
C ALA A 889 3.14 -7.54 -33.84
N LEU A 890 3.30 -6.52 -34.69
CA LEU A 890 4.61 -5.92 -34.99
C LEU A 890 4.96 -4.73 -34.09
N LEU A 891 3.98 -4.04 -33.52
CA LEU A 891 4.15 -2.87 -32.65
C LEU A 891 5.15 -3.06 -31.48
N PRO A 892 5.27 -4.23 -30.83
CA PRO A 892 6.27 -4.42 -29.77
C PRO A 892 7.72 -4.21 -30.23
N ALA A 893 8.00 -4.42 -31.53
CA ALA A 893 9.31 -4.20 -32.14
C ALA A 893 9.47 -2.79 -32.77
N ALA A 894 8.49 -1.90 -32.59
CA ALA A 894 8.63 -0.50 -32.95
C ALA A 894 9.67 0.20 -32.03
N PRO A 895 10.32 1.29 -32.48
CA PRO A 895 11.11 2.13 -31.60
C PRO A 895 10.24 2.73 -30.47
N HIS A 896 10.80 2.83 -29.26
CA HIS A 896 10.12 3.34 -28.06
C HIS A 896 10.85 4.56 -27.47
N PRO A 897 10.13 5.59 -26.98
CA PRO A 897 8.68 5.79 -27.15
C PRO A 897 8.31 5.88 -28.64
N TRP A 898 7.04 5.59 -28.98
CA TRP A 898 6.62 5.55 -30.37
C TRP A 898 6.85 6.91 -31.05
N PRO A 899 7.51 6.97 -32.22
CA PRO A 899 7.69 8.23 -32.94
C PRO A 899 6.35 8.91 -33.24
N GLN A 900 6.35 10.25 -33.25
CA GLN A 900 5.12 11.05 -33.38
C GLN A 900 4.22 10.64 -34.56
N ALA A 901 4.82 10.32 -35.71
CA ALA A 901 4.08 9.86 -36.89
C ALA A 901 3.34 8.53 -36.64
N LEU A 902 3.99 7.57 -35.97
CA LEU A 902 3.40 6.27 -35.63
C LEU A 902 2.29 6.44 -34.58
N ALA A 903 2.53 7.28 -33.57
CA ALA A 903 1.56 7.62 -32.54
C ALA A 903 0.26 8.19 -33.15
N GLN A 904 0.39 9.18 -34.04
CA GLN A 904 -0.74 9.75 -34.77
C GLN A 904 -1.47 8.71 -35.63
N HIS A 905 -0.73 7.85 -36.32
CA HIS A 905 -1.31 6.79 -37.15
C HIS A 905 -2.16 5.81 -36.34
N VAL A 906 -1.63 5.32 -35.20
CA VAL A 906 -2.39 4.40 -34.33
C VAL A 906 -3.65 5.07 -33.78
N LEU A 907 -3.58 6.33 -33.34
CA LEU A 907 -4.74 7.09 -32.89
C LEU A 907 -5.79 7.26 -33.99
N LEU A 908 -5.37 7.51 -35.24
CA LEU A 908 -6.27 7.58 -36.39
C LEU A 908 -6.97 6.24 -36.65
N LEU A 909 -6.24 5.13 -36.64
CA LEU A 909 -6.82 3.79 -36.84
C LEU A 909 -7.83 3.42 -35.75
N LEU A 910 -7.54 3.74 -34.48
CA LEU A 910 -8.48 3.56 -33.38
C LEU A 910 -9.73 4.44 -33.56
N PHE A 911 -9.56 5.68 -34.03
CA PHE A 911 -10.68 6.57 -34.28
C PHE A 911 -11.55 6.09 -35.46
N GLU A 912 -10.97 5.50 -36.50
CA GLU A 912 -11.73 4.83 -37.57
C GLU A 912 -12.59 3.69 -37.03
N ARG A 913 -12.06 2.87 -36.12
CA ARG A 913 -12.85 1.81 -35.44
C ARG A 913 -14.01 2.41 -34.65
N ALA A 914 -13.77 3.53 -33.95
CA ALA A 914 -14.82 4.24 -33.23
C ALA A 914 -15.93 4.76 -34.15
N ARG A 915 -15.59 5.29 -35.33
CA ARG A 915 -16.57 5.72 -36.34
C ARG A 915 -17.38 4.56 -36.91
N VAL A 916 -16.74 3.41 -37.15
CA VAL A 916 -17.43 2.20 -37.62
C VAL A 916 -18.39 1.67 -36.54
N ALA A 917 -18.02 1.76 -35.25
CA ALA A 917 -18.88 1.38 -34.13
C ALA A 917 -20.12 2.27 -34.04
N ALA A 918 -19.97 3.59 -34.21
CA ALA A 918 -21.09 4.54 -34.17
C ALA A 918 -22.12 4.31 -35.30
N GLY A 919 -21.69 3.84 -36.47
CA GLY A 919 -22.54 3.62 -37.63
C GLY A 919 -23.33 2.30 -37.67
N ARG A 920 -23.13 1.37 -36.71
CA ARG A 920 -23.77 0.03 -36.71
C ARG A 920 -24.54 -0.22 -35.41
N THR A 921 -25.65 -0.96 -35.49
CA THR A 921 -26.27 -1.61 -34.32
C THR A 921 -25.35 -2.76 -33.84
N ALA A 922 -24.50 -2.46 -32.85
CA ALA A 922 -23.78 -3.40 -31.97
C ALA A 922 -23.47 -4.80 -32.54
N GLY A 923 -22.62 -4.87 -33.56
CA GLY A 923 -21.99 -6.14 -33.96
C GLY A 923 -20.88 -6.53 -32.99
N HIS A 924 -20.73 -7.84 -32.70
CA HIS A 924 -19.58 -8.35 -31.94
C HIS A 924 -18.27 -7.96 -32.64
N GLY A 925 -17.29 -7.44 -31.89
CA GLY A 925 -15.93 -7.16 -32.38
C GLY A 925 -15.60 -5.72 -32.81
N VAL A 926 -16.50 -4.74 -32.63
CA VAL A 926 -16.26 -3.32 -33.04
C VAL A 926 -16.07 -2.36 -31.85
N GLY A 927 -16.37 -2.82 -30.64
CA GLY A 927 -16.19 -2.02 -29.42
C GLY A 927 -14.73 -1.97 -28.95
N PRO A 928 -14.38 -1.06 -28.02
CA PRO A 928 -13.02 -0.93 -27.49
C PRO A 928 -12.46 -2.22 -26.88
N ALA A 929 -13.32 -3.08 -26.33
CA ALA A 929 -12.93 -4.36 -25.74
C ALA A 929 -12.25 -5.31 -26.75
N ALA A 930 -12.61 -5.22 -28.03
CA ALA A 930 -11.98 -5.99 -29.11
C ALA A 930 -10.55 -5.51 -29.42
N HIS A 931 -10.20 -4.30 -28.99
CA HIS A 931 -8.91 -3.64 -29.22
C HIS A 931 -8.16 -3.36 -27.90
N ARG A 932 -8.46 -4.13 -26.85
CA ARG A 932 -7.90 -3.93 -25.50
C ARG A 932 -6.37 -3.93 -25.48
N SER A 933 -5.74 -4.80 -26.25
CA SER A 933 -4.29 -4.95 -26.31
C SER A 933 -3.63 -3.75 -26.98
N LEU A 934 -4.20 -3.28 -28.11
CA LEU A 934 -3.73 -2.08 -28.79
C LEU A 934 -3.92 -0.82 -27.95
N LEU A 935 -5.03 -0.69 -27.23
CA LEU A 935 -5.26 0.42 -26.29
C LEU A 935 -4.28 0.39 -25.11
N ALA A 936 -3.98 -0.79 -24.57
CA ALA A 936 -2.98 -0.95 -23.51
C ALA A 936 -1.57 -0.60 -24.00
N ALA A 937 -1.20 -1.06 -25.20
CA ALA A 937 0.07 -0.70 -25.83
C ALA A 937 0.16 0.82 -26.11
N ALA A 938 -0.93 1.44 -26.57
CA ALA A 938 -1.00 2.87 -26.77
C ALA A 938 -0.83 3.64 -25.44
N ALA A 939 -1.47 3.19 -24.35
CA ALA A 939 -1.30 3.82 -23.04
C ALA A 939 0.15 3.77 -22.54
N ALA A 940 0.84 2.65 -22.78
CA ALA A 940 2.23 2.44 -22.34
C ALA A 940 3.29 3.11 -23.25
N HIS A 941 3.03 3.24 -24.55
CA HIS A 941 4.08 3.58 -25.53
C HIS A 941 3.85 4.85 -26.34
N LEU A 942 2.64 5.42 -26.32
CA LEU A 942 2.43 6.75 -26.91
C LEU A 942 3.30 7.79 -26.19
N PRO A 943 3.80 8.80 -26.93
CA PRO A 943 4.38 10.00 -26.34
C PRO A 943 3.39 10.67 -25.37
N VAL A 944 3.89 11.18 -24.24
CA VAL A 944 3.04 11.83 -23.21
C VAL A 944 2.35 13.10 -23.72
N ASP A 945 2.93 13.78 -24.71
CA ASP A 945 2.35 14.95 -25.38
C ASP A 945 1.15 14.60 -26.30
N ALA A 946 0.88 13.31 -26.53
CA ALA A 946 -0.31 12.85 -27.24
C ALA A 946 -1.61 12.92 -26.40
N ALA A 947 -1.53 13.29 -25.10
CA ALA A 947 -2.68 13.39 -24.21
C ALA A 947 -3.77 14.34 -24.74
N ASP A 948 -3.39 15.48 -25.31
CA ASP A 948 -4.32 16.45 -25.89
C ASP A 948 -5.01 15.89 -27.15
N ALA A 949 -4.27 15.15 -27.97
CA ALA A 949 -4.82 14.50 -29.16
C ALA A 949 -5.84 13.42 -28.79
N ALA A 950 -5.54 12.57 -27.79
CA ALA A 950 -6.47 11.58 -27.26
C ALA A 950 -7.74 12.24 -26.69
N SER A 951 -7.59 13.33 -25.91
CA SER A 951 -8.71 14.10 -25.37
C SER A 951 -9.60 14.70 -26.48
N ALA A 952 -8.97 15.24 -27.52
CA ALA A 952 -9.69 15.78 -28.69
C ALA A 952 -10.47 14.69 -29.43
N LEU A 953 -9.93 13.47 -29.55
CA LEU A 953 -10.64 12.33 -30.14
C LEU A 953 -11.81 11.87 -29.26
N ALA A 954 -11.66 11.86 -27.93
CA ALA A 954 -12.74 11.53 -27.01
C ALA A 954 -13.95 12.46 -27.17
N ALA A 955 -13.70 13.77 -27.34
CA ALA A 955 -14.73 14.78 -27.54
C ALA A 955 -15.44 14.68 -28.90
N ARG A 956 -14.75 14.15 -29.92
CA ARG A 956 -15.28 13.97 -31.28
C ARG A 956 -15.95 12.61 -31.50
N CYS A 957 -15.85 11.70 -30.54
CA CYS A 957 -16.35 10.34 -30.66
C CYS A 957 -17.84 10.27 -30.35
N GLU A 958 -18.64 9.77 -31.30
CA GLU A 958 -20.09 9.59 -31.14
C GLU A 958 -20.45 8.35 -30.31
N ASP A 959 -19.63 7.30 -30.37
CA ASP A 959 -19.83 6.09 -29.56
C ASP A 959 -19.38 6.33 -28.10
N PRO A 960 -20.27 6.14 -27.10
CA PRO A 960 -19.93 6.42 -25.71
C PRO A 960 -18.86 5.51 -25.11
N ALA A 961 -18.70 4.28 -25.61
CA ALA A 961 -17.70 3.35 -25.09
C ALA A 961 -16.30 3.72 -25.58
N TRP A 962 -16.18 4.11 -26.86
CA TRP A 962 -14.95 4.63 -27.46
C TRP A 962 -14.57 6.01 -26.90
N SER A 963 -15.53 6.91 -26.68
CA SER A 963 -15.28 8.19 -26.01
C SER A 963 -14.62 7.97 -24.63
N ARG A 964 -15.17 7.06 -23.81
CA ARG A 964 -14.55 6.66 -22.53
C ARG A 964 -13.20 5.95 -22.66
N ALA A 965 -12.94 5.29 -23.79
CA ALA A 965 -11.64 4.65 -24.02
C ALA A 965 -10.56 5.70 -24.30
N PHE A 966 -10.86 6.70 -25.14
CA PHE A 966 -9.96 7.81 -25.40
C PHE A 966 -9.76 8.73 -24.17
N ASP A 967 -10.81 8.98 -23.37
CA ASP A 967 -10.68 9.72 -22.10
C ASP A 967 -9.72 9.00 -21.13
N ARG A 968 -9.82 7.68 -21.04
CA ARG A 968 -8.90 6.87 -20.22
C ARG A 968 -7.48 6.93 -20.76
N LEU A 969 -7.31 6.79 -22.06
CA LEU A 969 -5.99 6.91 -22.70
C LEU A 969 -5.35 8.28 -22.41
N ALA A 970 -6.10 9.37 -22.50
CA ALA A 970 -5.61 10.70 -22.15
C ALA A 970 -5.23 10.79 -20.66
N THR A 971 -6.07 10.24 -19.78
CA THR A 971 -5.80 10.19 -18.33
C THR A 971 -4.50 9.43 -18.03
N ASP A 972 -4.28 8.29 -18.69
CA ASP A 972 -3.09 7.47 -18.56
C ASP A 972 -1.82 8.23 -19.03
N LEU A 973 -1.90 8.96 -20.15
CA LEU A 973 -0.79 9.78 -20.65
C LEU A 973 -0.47 10.97 -19.74
N THR A 974 -1.49 11.65 -19.19
CA THR A 974 -1.29 12.70 -18.19
C THR A 974 -0.65 12.13 -16.92
N PHE A 975 -1.11 10.98 -16.44
CA PHE A 975 -0.51 10.30 -15.29
C PHE A 975 0.98 10.00 -15.52
N ARG A 976 1.33 9.49 -16.72
CA ARG A 976 2.72 9.24 -17.11
C ARG A 976 3.56 10.51 -17.17
N SER A 977 3.03 11.62 -17.70
CA SER A 977 3.72 12.92 -17.71
C SER A 977 4.04 13.38 -16.28
N GLU A 978 3.03 13.42 -15.42
CA GLU A 978 3.20 13.82 -14.01
C GLU A 978 4.18 12.89 -13.27
N MET A 979 4.13 11.59 -13.54
CA MET A 979 5.05 10.61 -12.99
C MET A 979 6.50 10.91 -13.37
N LEU A 980 6.77 11.22 -14.65
CA LEU A 980 8.12 11.50 -15.13
C LEU A 980 8.62 12.87 -14.66
N GLU A 981 7.73 13.87 -14.53
CA GLU A 981 8.05 15.20 -14.02
C GLU A 981 8.45 15.20 -12.52
N GLU A 982 7.94 14.24 -11.74
CA GLU A 982 8.32 14.09 -10.32
C GLU A 982 9.69 13.45 -10.11
N LEU A 983 10.24 12.80 -11.13
CA LEU A 983 11.55 12.14 -11.03
C LEU A 983 12.68 13.19 -11.07
N PRO A 984 13.73 13.03 -10.24
CA PRO A 984 14.75 14.05 -10.08
C PRO A 984 15.68 14.25 -11.28
#